data_AF-A0AAD4H4T3-F1
#
_entry.id   AF-A0AAD4H4T3-F1
#
_cell.length_a   1.000
_cell.length_b   1.000
_cell.length_c   1.000
_cell.angle_alpha   90.00
_cell.angle_beta   90.00
_cell.angle_gamma   90.00
#
_symmetry.space_group_name_H-M   'P 1'
#
loop_
_entity.id
_entity.type
_entity.pdbx_description
1 polymer ?
#
loop_
_entity_poly.entity_id
_entity_poly.type
_entity_poly.pdbx_seq_one_letter_code
_entity_poly.pdbx_strand_id
1 'polypeptide(L)'
;MGASNPLTAGSQPTPETSAIIPIGGHSQEQQHQSSETTSTVALSDFSAHSPTLFSSHTIASLLFYQPITRIVVVLTILQSLLSVGVNFPDHCSAPSYTLYGGEFLGLLISPFVVPLTPALLESAKQTLGTALMLAMSNLVSFGLFEERLTMLFRGGRSRRGNTSSNRNSTRIFRNVVLVIVVLVMALRELAGIIFNRAVGFKYPSLYFSDSVHECNLGIAPFLFALLVVQAFLPDDDTDTSAPPPSTTTTTTTSIFAFRRIYVQVILCLFNVIPKAIFWWAGSGLVVGFFVSFGVAYQRRMGRWGGKVKTTMFYEKIPQKDEHEHEHGHEHELVWQDRDVVVVALGVSTDGHQDFYMNTRTNNSNVNLSKETSDDSDSDMESALPSSPTAVVSPPALPTTPFSTPMGHSKERSTSYIVKRFGGYVLPMVVGLLFILAALRQLHNYRPDVSNDLLNSSIEPSTPFLLTLVMMTAPRRDGIAFIKQTLSSYLDAFPDADESAHPLYSRIQIIVYTHITDHPAFDEAKIFFDNIPKARRHVKWVRDEGSEKNQRKHLISAIRKVGTTEDTVYLGIMEDDFPFCNGGWQTMLNTIYDANQYVENHCGVFVTTGGSGLIFKRSVALAASFVLEQDELAKRRGEVVDAPDIALQKCMLGQHEYCSSCKGNMVISKTLLQGHLGHDASTSGGSYSPSQFQCGWRHPFNGMYDTHTF
;
A
#
# COMPACT_ATOMS: atom_id res chain seq x y z
N MET A 1 6.15 64.70 -18.15
CA MET A 1 7.21 65.18 -19.06
C MET A 1 8.40 65.63 -18.22
N GLY A 2 9.60 65.12 -18.53
CA GLY A 2 10.89 65.38 -17.84
C GLY A 2 11.16 64.36 -16.72
N ALA A 3 11.71 63.16 -16.92
CA ALA A 3 12.94 62.71 -17.58
C ALA A 3 14.24 63.13 -16.85
N SER A 4 14.69 62.27 -15.91
CA SER A 4 16.09 62.17 -15.50
C SER A 4 16.39 60.80 -14.86
N ASN A 5 17.21 60.03 -15.56
CA ASN A 5 18.06 58.91 -15.13
C ASN A 5 19.27 58.94 -16.10
N PRO A 6 20.44 58.33 -15.82
CA PRO A 6 20.82 57.53 -14.65
C PRO A 6 22.18 57.92 -14.04
N LEU A 7 22.46 57.46 -12.81
CA LEU A 7 23.82 57.35 -12.27
C LEU A 7 24.14 55.88 -12.01
N THR A 8 25.04 55.37 -12.85
CA THR A 8 25.86 54.16 -12.71
C THR A 8 26.92 54.34 -11.63
N ALA A 9 27.03 53.38 -10.70
CA ALA A 9 28.28 52.78 -10.20
C ALA A 9 28.03 52.09 -8.85
N GLY A 10 28.06 50.75 -8.83
CA GLY A 10 28.01 49.94 -7.62
C GLY A 10 28.57 48.56 -7.91
N SER A 11 29.86 48.39 -7.63
CA SER A 11 30.68 47.21 -7.82
C SER A 11 30.15 45.97 -7.08
N GLN A 12 30.04 44.84 -7.80
CA GLN A 12 29.90 43.50 -7.24
C GLN A 12 31.22 43.06 -6.58
N PRO A 13 31.19 42.43 -5.39
CA PRO A 13 32.28 41.59 -4.94
C PRO A 13 32.04 40.13 -5.38
N THR A 14 33.03 39.59 -6.08
CA THR A 14 33.26 38.16 -6.33
C THR A 14 33.52 37.39 -5.03
N PRO A 15 32.99 36.17 -4.83
CA PRO A 15 33.49 35.28 -3.79
C PRO A 15 34.74 34.53 -4.27
N GLU A 16 35.82 34.69 -3.52
CA GLU A 16 37.09 33.98 -3.70
C GLU A 16 36.99 32.50 -3.35
N THR A 17 37.67 31.73 -4.17
CA THR A 17 37.91 30.29 -4.10
C THR A 17 38.89 29.94 -2.98
N SER A 18 38.72 28.71 -2.46
CA SER A 18 39.76 27.81 -1.90
C SER A 18 40.45 28.18 -0.58
N ALA A 19 40.08 27.46 0.49
CA ALA A 19 40.98 27.18 1.62
C ALA A 19 41.18 25.65 1.73
N ILE A 20 42.40 25.23 1.40
CA ILE A 20 42.97 23.90 1.61
C ILE A 20 43.37 23.81 3.09
N ILE A 21 42.89 22.82 3.82
CA ILE A 21 43.32 22.53 5.20
C ILE A 21 44.40 21.43 5.15
N PRO A 22 45.57 21.62 5.78
CA PRO A 22 46.67 20.67 5.73
C PRO A 22 46.53 19.51 6.71
N ILE A 23 47.11 18.40 6.28
CA ILE A 23 47.35 17.15 6.98
C ILE A 23 48.52 17.33 7.97
N GLY A 24 48.32 16.88 9.21
CA GLY A 24 49.34 16.53 10.21
C GLY A 24 48.61 15.84 11.36
N GLY A 25 48.90 14.62 11.79
CA GLY A 25 50.19 13.95 11.87
C GLY A 25 50.63 13.98 13.33
N HIS A 26 50.18 13.02 14.15
CA HIS A 26 50.94 12.57 15.32
C HIS A 26 50.47 11.19 15.81
N SER A 27 51.46 10.29 15.87
CA SER A 27 51.47 8.98 16.48
C SER A 27 51.23 9.06 17.99
N GLN A 28 50.50 8.10 18.55
CA GLN A 28 50.95 7.46 19.79
C GLN A 28 50.53 5.99 19.86
N GLU A 29 51.54 5.23 20.24
CA GLU A 29 51.70 3.80 20.27
C GLU A 29 51.30 3.32 21.67
N GLN A 30 50.32 2.42 21.77
CA GLN A 30 50.13 1.59 22.96
C GLN A 30 49.81 0.16 22.53
N GLN A 31 50.86 -0.66 22.53
CA GLN A 31 50.80 -2.11 22.55
C GLN A 31 50.20 -2.58 23.88
N HIS A 32 49.04 -3.23 23.83
CA HIS A 32 48.63 -4.17 24.86
C HIS A 32 48.73 -5.59 24.31
N GLN A 33 49.79 -6.28 24.71
CA GLN A 33 49.90 -7.74 24.64
C GLN A 33 48.98 -8.35 25.69
N SER A 34 48.02 -9.15 25.25
CA SER A 34 47.37 -10.17 26.08
C SER A 34 47.47 -11.51 25.37
N SER A 35 48.19 -12.40 26.01
CA SER A 35 48.51 -13.76 25.61
C SER A 35 47.25 -14.62 25.52
N GLU A 36 46.95 -15.16 24.34
CA GLU A 36 46.02 -16.28 24.19
C GLU A 36 46.81 -17.58 23.95
N THR A 37 46.66 -18.49 24.89
CA THR A 37 47.17 -19.86 24.89
C THR A 37 46.44 -20.70 23.84
N THR A 38 47.18 -21.07 22.79
CA THR A 38 46.79 -22.04 21.76
C THR A 38 46.63 -23.44 22.37
N SER A 39 45.40 -23.94 22.45
CA SER A 39 45.13 -25.36 22.67
C SER A 39 44.74 -25.99 21.32
N THR A 40 45.71 -26.62 20.66
CA THR A 40 45.51 -27.42 19.45
C THR A 40 44.79 -28.72 19.81
N VAL A 41 43.49 -28.79 19.54
CA VAL A 41 42.77 -30.07 19.41
C VAL A 41 42.73 -30.40 17.92
N ALA A 42 43.41 -31.47 17.54
CA ALA A 42 43.38 -32.02 16.19
C ALA A 42 41.98 -32.56 15.89
N LEU A 43 41.22 -31.83 15.08
CA LEU A 43 39.98 -32.32 14.47
C LEU A 43 40.34 -32.93 13.12
N SER A 44 40.46 -34.25 13.10
CA SER A 44 40.64 -35.05 11.89
C SER A 44 39.37 -35.04 11.02
N ASP A 45 39.58 -34.74 9.73
CA ASP A 45 38.79 -35.17 8.56
C ASP A 45 37.25 -35.16 8.67
N PHE A 46 36.66 -33.98 8.73
CA PHE A 46 35.36 -33.75 8.10
C PHE A 46 35.59 -33.18 6.69
N SER A 47 35.57 -34.05 5.68
CA SER A 47 35.52 -33.63 4.27
C SER A 47 34.24 -32.85 4.01
N ALA A 48 34.33 -31.53 4.12
CA ALA A 48 33.25 -30.58 3.91
C ALA A 48 33.01 -30.37 2.41
N HIS A 49 32.45 -31.36 1.72
CA HIS A 49 31.74 -31.13 0.46
C HIS A 49 30.31 -30.65 0.77
N SER A 50 30.23 -29.50 1.45
CA SER A 50 28.97 -28.76 1.53
C SER A 50 28.76 -28.11 0.16
N PRO A 51 27.69 -28.43 -0.59
CA PRO A 51 27.40 -27.69 -1.81
C PRO A 51 27.23 -26.23 -1.44
N THR A 52 28.12 -25.36 -1.95
CA THR A 52 28.00 -23.92 -1.77
C THR A 52 26.69 -23.48 -2.44
N LEU A 53 25.69 -23.19 -1.63
CA LEU A 53 24.33 -22.80 -2.07
C LEU A 53 24.33 -21.55 -2.96
N PHE A 54 25.46 -20.84 -3.06
CA PHE A 54 25.62 -19.59 -3.79
C PHE A 54 26.91 -19.56 -4.64
N SER A 55 27.21 -20.63 -5.37
CA SER A 55 28.16 -20.48 -6.48
C SER A 55 27.62 -19.44 -7.49
N SER A 56 28.49 -18.55 -7.99
CA SER A 56 28.14 -17.54 -9.00
C SER A 56 27.49 -18.16 -10.24
N HIS A 57 27.91 -19.37 -10.61
CA HIS A 57 27.31 -20.17 -11.66
C HIS A 57 25.87 -20.56 -11.37
N THR A 58 25.52 -20.86 -10.12
CA THR A 58 24.16 -21.19 -9.71
C THR A 58 23.24 -19.98 -9.83
N ILE A 59 23.70 -18.80 -9.42
CA ILE A 59 22.92 -17.57 -9.51
C ILE A 59 22.69 -17.17 -10.98
N ALA A 60 23.75 -17.19 -11.80
CA ALA A 60 23.63 -16.91 -13.22
C ALA A 60 22.71 -17.93 -13.91
N SER A 61 22.82 -19.22 -13.54
CA SER A 61 21.92 -20.25 -14.05
C SER A 61 20.46 -19.94 -13.74
N LEU A 62 20.19 -19.58 -12.49
CA LEU A 62 18.85 -19.28 -12.00
C LEU A 62 18.21 -18.05 -12.68
N LEU A 63 19.00 -17.00 -12.92
CA LEU A 63 18.51 -15.76 -13.53
C LEU A 63 18.33 -15.85 -15.06
N PHE A 64 19.21 -16.58 -15.75
CA PHE A 64 19.25 -16.56 -17.22
C PHE A 64 18.64 -17.78 -17.92
N TYR A 65 18.51 -18.94 -17.23
CA TYR A 65 17.92 -20.14 -17.84
C TYR A 65 16.41 -20.22 -17.71
N GLN A 66 15.84 -19.60 -16.67
CA GLN A 66 14.42 -19.68 -16.40
C GLN A 66 13.64 -18.67 -17.28
N PRO A 67 12.69 -19.11 -18.13
CA PRO A 67 12.12 -18.29 -19.19
C PRO A 67 11.32 -17.09 -18.67
N ILE A 68 10.56 -17.23 -17.58
CA ILE A 68 9.75 -16.13 -17.05
C ILE A 68 10.63 -15.14 -16.29
N THR A 69 11.59 -15.63 -15.51
CA THR A 69 12.59 -14.81 -14.82
C THR A 69 13.37 -13.98 -15.82
N ARG A 70 13.78 -14.55 -16.96
CA ARG A 70 14.44 -13.81 -18.04
C ARG A 70 13.57 -12.68 -18.59
N ILE A 71 12.27 -12.91 -18.80
CA ILE A 71 11.35 -11.86 -19.25
C ILE A 71 11.28 -10.75 -18.19
N VAL A 72 11.15 -11.10 -16.92
CA VAL A 72 11.12 -10.14 -15.81
C VAL A 72 12.41 -9.33 -15.75
N VAL A 73 13.59 -9.97 -15.83
CA VAL A 73 14.90 -9.29 -15.86
C VAL A 73 14.99 -8.31 -17.03
N VAL A 74 14.60 -8.73 -18.24
CA VAL A 74 14.64 -7.86 -19.43
C VAL A 74 13.67 -6.68 -19.28
N LEU A 75 12.46 -6.92 -18.79
CA LEU A 75 11.49 -5.85 -18.52
C LEU A 75 12.02 -4.88 -17.46
N THR A 76 12.62 -5.40 -16.38
CA THR A 76 13.21 -4.59 -15.33
C THR A 76 14.32 -3.69 -15.86
N ILE A 77 15.24 -4.25 -16.64
CA ILE A 77 16.34 -3.48 -17.25
C ILE A 77 15.78 -2.45 -18.23
N LEU A 78 14.90 -2.86 -19.15
CA LEU A 78 14.35 -1.98 -20.17
C LEU A 78 13.60 -0.80 -19.55
N GLN A 79 12.75 -1.06 -18.56
CA GLN A 79 11.97 -0.02 -17.90
C GLN A 79 12.84 0.90 -17.04
N SER A 80 13.87 0.36 -16.38
CA SER A 80 14.83 1.18 -15.63
C SER A 80 15.72 2.03 -16.55
N LEU A 81 15.99 1.60 -17.78
CA LEU A 81 16.66 2.42 -18.79
C LEU A 81 15.72 3.48 -19.38
N LEU A 82 14.46 3.13 -19.63
CA LEU A 82 13.45 4.08 -20.09
C LEU A 82 13.18 5.18 -19.07
N SER A 83 13.21 4.87 -17.77
CA SER A 83 13.05 5.88 -16.72
C SER A 83 14.21 6.87 -16.62
N VAL A 84 15.39 6.53 -17.15
CA VAL A 84 16.53 7.44 -17.25
C VAL A 84 16.44 8.33 -18.50
N GLY A 85 15.89 7.80 -19.61
CA GLY A 85 15.95 8.47 -20.92
C GLY A 85 14.68 9.19 -21.38
N VAL A 86 13.52 8.89 -20.78
CA VAL A 86 12.22 9.47 -21.15
C VAL A 86 11.69 10.27 -19.96
N ASN A 87 10.82 11.26 -20.21
CA ASN A 87 9.99 11.93 -19.19
C ASN A 87 9.02 10.92 -18.53
N PHE A 88 9.58 9.91 -17.89
CA PHE A 88 8.86 9.03 -17.00
C PHE A 88 8.39 9.89 -15.83
N PRO A 89 7.17 9.70 -15.32
CA PRO A 89 6.72 10.45 -14.17
C PRO A 89 7.74 10.32 -13.04
N ASP A 90 8.14 11.46 -12.47
CA ASP A 90 9.12 11.56 -11.37
C ASP A 90 8.61 10.90 -10.08
N HIS A 91 7.35 10.45 -10.09
CA HIS A 91 6.67 9.76 -9.02
C HIS A 91 6.16 8.38 -9.46
N CYS A 92 6.09 7.46 -8.50
CA CYS A 92 5.45 6.17 -8.71
C CYS A 92 3.93 6.32 -8.70
N SER A 93 3.21 5.49 -9.47
CA SER A 93 1.75 5.55 -9.51
C SER A 93 1.14 5.12 -8.18
N ALA A 94 0.48 6.06 -7.51
CA ALA A 94 -0.38 5.78 -6.38
C ALA A 94 -1.76 5.31 -6.86
N PRO A 95 -2.47 4.38 -6.19
CA PRO A 95 -3.81 3.94 -6.61
C PRO A 95 -4.81 5.10 -6.77
N SER A 96 -4.69 6.16 -5.95
CA SER A 96 -5.49 7.37 -6.15
C SER A 96 -5.22 8.03 -7.51
N TYR A 97 -3.97 8.08 -7.94
CA TYR A 97 -3.57 8.69 -9.22
C TYR A 97 -3.85 7.81 -10.42
N THR A 98 -3.73 6.48 -10.28
CA THR A 98 -4.13 5.55 -11.33
C THR A 98 -5.57 5.85 -11.78
N LEU A 99 -6.47 6.06 -10.82
CA LEU A 99 -7.89 6.23 -11.10
C LEU A 99 -8.28 7.66 -11.49
N TYR A 100 -7.74 8.68 -10.83
CA TYR A 100 -8.09 10.07 -11.13
C TYR A 100 -7.20 10.73 -12.19
N GLY A 101 -5.91 10.40 -12.19
CA GLY A 101 -4.93 10.87 -13.15
C GLY A 101 -4.83 10.00 -14.41
N GLY A 102 -5.51 8.85 -14.46
CA GLY A 102 -5.46 7.93 -15.60
C GLY A 102 -4.09 7.25 -15.78
N GLU A 103 -3.27 7.20 -14.72
CA GLU A 103 -1.90 6.66 -14.76
C GLU A 103 -1.83 5.11 -14.77
N PHE A 104 -2.73 4.45 -15.50
CA PHE A 104 -2.79 2.98 -15.59
C PHE A 104 -1.49 2.36 -16.11
N LEU A 105 -0.80 3.06 -17.01
CA LEU A 105 0.50 2.62 -17.52
C LEU A 105 1.56 2.64 -16.42
N GLY A 106 1.55 3.67 -15.58
CA GLY A 106 2.40 3.77 -14.39
C GLY A 106 2.17 2.58 -13.45
N LEU A 107 0.91 2.21 -13.21
CA LEU A 107 0.57 1.04 -12.38
C LEU A 107 1.10 -0.28 -12.95
N LEU A 108 0.98 -0.48 -14.27
CA LEU A 108 1.43 -1.72 -14.92
C LEU A 108 2.96 -1.85 -14.96
N ILE A 109 3.66 -0.74 -15.18
CA ILE A 109 5.12 -0.70 -15.37
C ILE A 109 5.85 -0.67 -14.02
N SER A 110 5.30 0.04 -13.02
CA SER A 110 5.97 0.29 -11.76
C SER A 110 6.56 -0.94 -11.03
N PRO A 111 6.00 -2.19 -11.06
CA PRO A 111 6.63 -3.33 -10.39
C PRO A 111 7.97 -3.78 -10.95
N PHE A 112 8.35 -3.29 -12.14
CA PHE A 112 9.63 -3.65 -12.74
C PHE A 112 10.58 -2.45 -12.83
N VAL A 113 10.21 -1.27 -12.33
CA VAL A 113 11.11 -0.11 -12.31
C VAL A 113 12.07 -0.23 -11.12
N VAL A 114 13.38 -0.19 -11.40
CA VAL A 114 14.39 0.07 -10.38
C VAL A 114 14.66 1.58 -10.38
N PRO A 115 14.53 2.28 -9.24
CA PRO A 115 14.81 3.71 -9.19
C PRO A 115 16.32 3.93 -9.39
N LEU A 116 16.71 4.37 -10.58
CA LEU A 116 18.11 4.68 -10.92
C LEU A 116 18.40 6.18 -10.94
N THR A 117 17.38 7.01 -11.14
CA THR A 117 17.50 8.47 -11.18
C THR A 117 17.44 9.05 -9.76
N PRO A 118 18.15 10.17 -9.46
CA PRO A 118 18.07 10.84 -8.17
C PRO A 118 16.65 11.18 -7.73
N ALA A 119 15.80 11.68 -8.63
CA ALA A 119 14.40 12.02 -8.34
C ALA A 119 13.59 10.79 -7.87
N LEU A 120 13.65 9.68 -8.62
CA LEU A 120 13.01 8.42 -8.21
C LEU A 120 13.62 7.83 -6.93
N LEU A 121 14.92 7.97 -6.70
CA LEU A 121 15.57 7.51 -5.46
C LEU A 121 15.09 8.30 -4.24
N GLU A 122 14.99 9.62 -4.38
CA GLU A 122 14.47 10.52 -3.36
C GLU A 122 12.99 10.24 -3.08
N SER A 123 12.17 10.12 -4.12
CA SER A 123 10.76 9.72 -4.04
C SER A 123 10.59 8.35 -3.38
N ALA A 124 11.45 7.38 -3.75
CA ALA A 124 11.50 6.06 -3.15
C ALA A 124 12.08 6.05 -1.72
N LYS A 125 12.65 7.16 -1.22
CA LYS A 125 13.44 7.25 0.02
C LYS A 125 14.48 6.13 0.10
N GLN A 126 15.13 5.84 -1.02
CA GLN A 126 16.12 4.77 -1.17
C GLN A 126 17.46 5.33 -1.60
N THR A 127 18.54 4.68 -1.16
CA THR A 127 19.85 4.89 -1.77
C THR A 127 19.96 3.98 -2.98
N LEU A 128 20.82 4.35 -3.94
CA LEU A 128 21.10 3.49 -5.10
C LEU A 128 21.47 2.06 -4.67
N GLY A 129 22.26 1.93 -3.60
CA GLY A 129 22.64 0.63 -3.05
C GLY A 129 21.46 -0.19 -2.55
N THR A 130 20.54 0.40 -1.78
CA THR A 130 19.36 -0.33 -1.29
C THR A 130 18.40 -0.68 -2.42
N ALA A 131 18.21 0.21 -3.39
CA ALA A 131 17.41 -0.04 -4.58
C ALA A 131 17.94 -1.24 -5.40
N LEU A 132 19.25 -1.27 -5.66
CA LEU A 132 19.89 -2.37 -6.39
C LEU A 132 19.86 -3.69 -5.61
N MET A 133 20.12 -3.65 -4.30
CA MET A 133 20.03 -4.85 -3.45
C MET A 133 18.62 -5.43 -3.43
N LEU A 134 17.58 -4.59 -3.34
CA LEU A 134 16.18 -5.02 -3.40
C LEU A 134 15.83 -5.60 -4.77
N ALA A 135 16.22 -4.93 -5.85
CA ALA A 135 16.02 -5.42 -7.20
C ALA A 135 16.64 -6.80 -7.41
N MET A 136 17.89 -6.98 -6.97
CA MET A 136 18.58 -8.28 -7.05
C MET A 136 17.94 -9.35 -6.16
N SER A 137 17.59 -9.01 -4.92
CA SER A 137 16.87 -9.91 -3.99
C SER A 137 15.55 -10.40 -4.60
N ASN A 138 14.83 -9.48 -5.25
CA ASN A 138 13.58 -9.75 -5.92
C ASN A 138 13.74 -10.70 -7.11
N LEU A 139 14.69 -10.43 -7.99
CA LEU A 139 14.97 -11.28 -9.16
C LEU A 139 15.43 -12.68 -8.76
N VAL A 140 16.29 -12.80 -7.73
CA VAL A 140 16.73 -14.09 -7.19
C VAL A 140 15.56 -14.85 -6.56
N SER A 141 14.72 -14.18 -5.77
CA SER A 141 13.52 -14.78 -5.18
C SER A 141 12.58 -15.31 -6.26
N PHE A 142 12.35 -14.53 -7.32
CA PHE A 142 11.49 -14.92 -8.42
C PHE A 142 12.02 -16.15 -9.15
N GLY A 143 13.33 -16.20 -9.46
CA GLY A 143 13.95 -17.37 -10.08
C GLY A 143 13.85 -18.63 -9.20
N LEU A 144 13.98 -18.49 -7.88
CA LEU A 144 13.81 -19.60 -6.93
C LEU A 144 12.37 -20.12 -6.93
N PHE A 145 11.38 -19.22 -7.02
CA PHE A 145 9.97 -19.60 -7.16
C PHE A 145 9.68 -20.29 -8.49
N GLU A 146 10.22 -19.78 -9.60
CA GLU A 146 10.03 -20.40 -10.92
C GLU A 146 10.61 -21.81 -10.97
N GLU A 147 11.85 -22.01 -10.51
CA GLU A 147 12.47 -23.34 -10.44
C GLU A 147 11.60 -24.33 -9.65
N ARG A 148 11.12 -23.90 -8.47
CA ARG A 148 10.33 -24.77 -7.58
C ARG A 148 8.94 -25.06 -8.11
N LEU A 149 8.19 -24.03 -8.50
CA LEU A 149 6.80 -24.19 -8.93
C LEU A 149 6.72 -24.89 -10.29
N THR A 150 7.68 -24.70 -11.18
CA THR A 150 7.73 -25.45 -12.45
C THR A 150 8.03 -26.95 -12.22
N MET A 151 8.84 -27.32 -11.23
CA MET A 151 9.00 -28.72 -10.82
C MET A 151 7.69 -29.29 -10.28
N LEU A 152 7.01 -28.56 -9.39
CA LEU A 152 5.70 -28.96 -8.85
C LEU A 152 4.62 -29.13 -9.93
N PHE A 153 4.62 -28.29 -10.97
CA PHE A 153 3.65 -28.39 -12.07
C PHE A 153 4.00 -29.47 -13.10
N ARG A 154 5.24 -29.96 -13.11
CA ARG A 154 5.67 -31.03 -14.03
C ARG A 154 5.02 -32.39 -13.70
N GLY A 155 4.67 -32.60 -12.42
CA GLY A 155 4.04 -33.83 -11.93
C GLY A 155 5.00 -35.03 -11.93
N GLY A 156 5.09 -35.75 -10.80
CA GLY A 156 6.05 -36.84 -10.58
C GLY A 156 5.94 -38.06 -11.53
N ARG A 157 4.90 -38.14 -12.38
CA ARG A 157 4.66 -39.31 -13.24
C ARG A 157 5.51 -39.39 -14.52
N SER A 158 6.26 -38.34 -14.88
CA SER A 158 7.02 -38.32 -16.14
C SER A 158 8.48 -38.73 -15.92
N ARG A 159 8.72 -39.97 -15.45
CA ARG A 159 10.09 -40.54 -15.32
C ARG A 159 10.69 -40.99 -16.66
N ARG A 160 9.98 -40.83 -17.79
CA ARG A 160 10.43 -41.28 -19.11
C ARG A 160 10.69 -40.10 -20.04
N GLY A 161 11.93 -39.56 -20.00
CA GLY A 161 12.73 -38.92 -21.06
C GLY A 161 12.15 -37.87 -22.04
N ASN A 162 10.85 -37.58 -22.07
CA ASN A 162 10.28 -36.76 -23.13
C ASN A 162 10.40 -35.26 -22.82
N THR A 163 11.27 -34.60 -23.58
CA THR A 163 11.50 -33.14 -23.61
C THR A 163 10.23 -32.33 -23.85
N SER A 164 9.21 -32.91 -24.48
CA SER A 164 7.87 -32.32 -24.68
C SER A 164 7.18 -31.86 -23.38
N SER A 165 7.37 -32.59 -22.27
CA SER A 165 6.70 -32.31 -20.99
C SER A 165 7.11 -30.94 -20.38
N ASN A 166 8.34 -30.49 -20.62
CA ASN A 166 8.87 -29.28 -20.01
C ASN A 166 8.19 -27.99 -20.52
N ARG A 167 7.69 -27.99 -21.77
CA ARG A 167 6.99 -26.83 -22.36
C ARG A 167 5.62 -26.58 -21.73
N ASN A 168 4.95 -27.61 -21.21
CA ASN A 168 3.63 -27.45 -20.62
C ASN A 168 3.71 -26.89 -19.19
N SER A 169 4.67 -27.34 -18.38
CA SER A 169 4.85 -26.82 -17.01
C SER A 169 5.17 -25.33 -16.99
N THR A 170 6.10 -24.88 -17.85
CA THR A 170 6.46 -23.45 -17.98
C THR A 170 5.27 -22.59 -18.42
N ARG A 171 4.40 -23.09 -19.32
CA ARG A 171 3.15 -22.41 -19.71
C ARG A 171 2.17 -22.29 -18.54
N ILE A 172 2.05 -23.31 -17.71
CA ILE A 172 1.17 -23.29 -16.52
C ILE A 172 1.69 -22.27 -15.51
N PHE A 173 2.98 -22.32 -15.18
CA PHE A 173 3.60 -21.35 -14.26
C PHE A 173 3.41 -19.92 -14.76
N ARG A 174 3.67 -19.65 -16.05
CA ARG A 174 3.42 -18.36 -16.68
C ARG A 174 1.98 -17.89 -16.49
N ASN A 175 1.00 -18.76 -16.76
CA ASN A 175 -0.41 -18.40 -16.62
C ASN A 175 -0.78 -18.12 -15.16
N VAL A 176 -0.24 -18.89 -14.20
CA VAL A 176 -0.42 -18.62 -12.76
C VAL A 176 0.15 -17.26 -12.37
N VAL A 177 1.37 -16.94 -12.81
CA VAL A 177 1.99 -15.63 -12.55
C VAL A 177 1.16 -14.51 -13.16
N LEU A 178 0.68 -14.63 -14.40
CA LEU A 178 -0.18 -13.63 -15.03
C LEU A 178 -1.49 -13.41 -14.24
N VAL A 179 -2.13 -14.49 -13.79
CA VAL A 179 -3.33 -14.40 -12.95
C VAL A 179 -3.01 -13.71 -11.61
N ILE A 180 -1.91 -14.07 -10.96
CA ILE A 180 -1.46 -13.41 -9.73
C ILE A 180 -1.24 -11.92 -9.96
N VAL A 181 -0.54 -11.53 -11.03
CA VAL A 181 -0.26 -10.13 -11.34
C VAL A 181 -1.55 -9.34 -11.51
N VAL A 182 -2.49 -9.83 -12.32
CA VAL A 182 -3.79 -9.17 -12.56
C VAL A 182 -4.60 -9.06 -11.27
N LEU A 183 -4.69 -10.14 -10.48
CA LEU A 183 -5.48 -10.15 -9.25
C LEU A 183 -4.87 -9.27 -8.15
N VAL A 184 -3.55 -9.27 -8.00
CA VAL A 184 -2.84 -8.39 -7.04
C VAL A 184 -3.09 -6.93 -7.40
N MET A 185 -2.95 -6.58 -8.67
CA MET A 185 -3.21 -5.22 -9.15
C MET A 185 -4.67 -4.81 -8.93
N ALA A 186 -5.63 -5.66 -9.31
CA ALA A 186 -7.05 -5.39 -9.13
C ALA A 186 -7.44 -5.26 -7.64
N LEU A 187 -6.92 -6.13 -6.78
CA LEU A 187 -7.18 -6.08 -5.33
C LEU A 187 -6.57 -4.82 -4.71
N ARG A 188 -5.37 -4.40 -5.16
CA ARG A 188 -4.73 -3.17 -4.72
C ARG A 188 -5.57 -1.95 -5.07
N GLU A 189 -6.00 -1.83 -6.32
CA GLU A 189 -6.83 -0.70 -6.77
C GLU A 189 -8.18 -0.69 -6.05
N LEU A 190 -8.81 -1.85 -5.90
CA LEU A 190 -10.07 -1.97 -5.16
C LEU A 190 -9.90 -1.55 -3.69
N ALA A 191 -8.84 -2.01 -3.02
CA ALA A 191 -8.51 -1.59 -1.67
C ALA A 191 -8.26 -0.07 -1.63
N GLY A 192 -7.44 0.45 -2.54
CA GLY A 192 -7.20 1.88 -2.71
C GLY A 192 -8.50 2.68 -2.81
N ILE A 193 -9.48 2.24 -3.60
CA ILE A 193 -10.79 2.88 -3.74
C ILE A 193 -11.58 2.82 -2.44
N ILE A 194 -11.81 1.61 -1.92
CA ILE A 194 -12.64 1.37 -0.73
C ILE A 194 -12.09 2.20 0.42
N PHE A 195 -10.78 2.15 0.62
CA PHE A 195 -10.18 2.83 1.74
C PHE A 195 -9.95 4.31 1.48
N ASN A 196 -9.72 4.79 0.26
CA ASN A 196 -9.64 6.23 0.04
C ASN A 196 -11.01 6.90 0.14
N ARG A 197 -12.10 6.26 -0.30
CA ARG A 197 -13.45 6.87 -0.32
C ARG A 197 -14.37 6.47 0.83
N ALA A 198 -14.38 5.21 1.26
CA ALA A 198 -15.37 4.74 2.22
C ALA A 198 -14.91 4.83 3.69
N VAL A 199 -13.60 4.73 3.97
CA VAL A 199 -13.11 4.56 5.37
C VAL A 199 -11.95 5.48 5.75
N GLY A 200 -11.05 5.78 4.81
CA GLY A 200 -9.72 6.37 5.10
C GLY A 200 -9.72 7.83 5.47
N PHE A 201 -10.81 8.56 5.17
CA PHE A 201 -11.00 9.88 5.74
C PHE A 201 -11.23 9.81 7.25
N LYS A 202 -12.05 8.88 7.74
CA LYS A 202 -12.42 8.76 9.16
C LYS A 202 -11.37 8.01 10.00
N TYR A 203 -10.64 7.08 9.38
CA TYR A 203 -9.63 6.26 10.05
C TYR A 203 -8.30 6.28 9.29
N PRO A 204 -7.57 7.41 9.25
CA PRO A 204 -6.27 7.45 8.59
C PRO A 204 -5.23 6.58 9.28
N SER A 205 -5.44 6.18 10.54
CA SER A 205 -4.63 5.15 11.18
C SER A 205 -4.76 3.78 10.52
N LEU A 206 -5.86 3.49 9.81
CA LEU A 206 -6.00 2.29 8.98
C LEU A 206 -5.37 2.50 7.60
N TYR A 207 -5.34 3.73 7.10
CA TYR A 207 -4.84 4.07 5.77
C TYR A 207 -3.84 5.21 5.77
N PHE A 208 -2.60 4.81 5.54
CA PHE A 208 -1.45 5.67 5.72
C PHE A 208 -1.18 6.31 4.38
N SER A 209 -1.22 7.64 4.35
CA SER A 209 -0.62 8.53 3.36
C SER A 209 0.31 7.85 2.36
N ASP A 210 1.38 7.28 2.90
CA ASP A 210 2.53 6.78 2.14
C ASP A 210 2.25 5.44 1.46
N SER A 211 1.19 4.73 1.85
CA SER A 211 0.82 3.43 1.26
C SER A 211 0.00 3.53 0.00
N VAL A 212 -0.73 4.64 -0.17
CA VAL A 212 -1.25 5.02 -1.47
C VAL A 212 -0.06 5.33 -2.38
N HIS A 213 0.96 6.01 -1.85
CA HIS A 213 2.21 6.35 -2.55
C HIS A 213 3.33 5.32 -2.40
N GLU A 214 3.00 4.07 -2.04
CA GLU A 214 4.01 3.04 -1.94
C GLU A 214 4.48 2.78 -3.37
N CYS A 215 5.56 3.48 -3.73
CA CYS A 215 6.37 3.20 -4.89
C CYS A 215 6.53 1.69 -4.93
N ASN A 216 6.18 1.08 -6.06
CA ASN A 216 6.33 -0.35 -6.20
C ASN A 216 7.78 -0.67 -5.89
N LEU A 217 8.03 -1.32 -4.75
CA LEU A 217 9.35 -1.82 -4.38
C LEU A 217 9.66 -3.08 -5.18
N GLY A 218 9.35 -3.05 -6.47
CA GLY A 218 9.46 -4.16 -7.38
C GLY A 218 8.31 -5.16 -7.30
N ILE A 219 8.70 -6.43 -7.43
CA ILE A 219 7.83 -7.61 -7.58
C ILE A 219 7.41 -8.24 -6.25
N ALA A 220 7.75 -7.62 -5.12
CA ALA A 220 7.44 -8.07 -3.75
C ALA A 220 6.03 -8.64 -3.54
N PRO A 221 4.91 -7.98 -3.90
CA PRO A 221 3.57 -8.53 -3.70
C PRO A 221 3.35 -9.86 -4.45
N PHE A 222 3.93 -9.99 -5.64
CA PHE A 222 3.86 -11.22 -6.43
C PHE A 222 4.70 -12.31 -5.78
N LEU A 223 5.85 -11.96 -5.20
CA LEU A 223 6.67 -12.89 -4.42
C LEU A 223 5.93 -13.40 -3.18
N PHE A 224 5.23 -12.53 -2.45
CA PHE A 224 4.37 -12.95 -1.33
C PHE A 224 3.22 -13.85 -1.80
N ALA A 225 2.61 -13.58 -2.95
CA ALA A 225 1.60 -14.46 -3.53
C ALA A 225 2.18 -15.84 -3.89
N LEU A 226 3.36 -15.86 -4.55
CA LEU A 226 4.06 -17.10 -4.91
C LEU A 226 4.53 -17.88 -3.69
N LEU A 227 4.93 -17.20 -2.61
CA LEU A 227 5.27 -17.80 -1.33
C LEU A 227 4.09 -18.58 -0.75
N VAL A 228 2.90 -17.97 -0.77
CA VAL A 228 1.67 -18.63 -0.32
C VAL A 228 1.34 -19.83 -1.22
N VAL A 229 1.42 -19.65 -2.55
CA VAL A 229 1.20 -20.76 -3.51
C VAL A 229 2.15 -21.92 -3.27
N GLN A 230 3.44 -21.66 -3.03
CA GLN A 230 4.42 -22.69 -2.71
C GLN A 230 4.11 -23.36 -1.37
N ALA A 231 3.68 -22.62 -0.35
CA ALA A 231 3.33 -23.18 0.95
C ALA A 231 2.11 -24.12 0.90
N PHE A 232 1.16 -23.86 -0.02
CA PHE A 232 -0.06 -24.66 -0.19
C PHE A 232 0.10 -25.88 -1.11
N LEU A 233 1.13 -25.93 -1.94
CA LEU A 233 1.38 -27.02 -2.89
C LEU A 233 2.57 -27.87 -2.42
N PRO A 234 2.37 -28.81 -1.47
CA PRO A 234 3.45 -29.68 -1.01
C PRO A 234 4.03 -30.51 -2.16
N ASP A 235 5.34 -30.79 -2.07
CA ASP A 235 5.98 -31.83 -2.87
C ASP A 235 5.41 -33.18 -2.43
N ASP A 236 4.70 -33.86 -3.32
CA ASP A 236 4.16 -35.23 -3.10
C ASP A 236 5.26 -36.31 -3.12
N ASP A 237 6.54 -35.93 -3.23
CA ASP A 237 7.69 -36.86 -3.34
C ASP A 237 7.95 -37.71 -2.07
N THR A 238 7.15 -37.56 -1.02
CA THR A 238 7.07 -38.56 0.05
C THR A 238 6.24 -39.75 -0.42
N ASP A 239 6.70 -40.47 -1.45
CA ASP A 239 6.18 -41.78 -1.81
C ASP A 239 6.58 -42.77 -0.70
N THR A 240 5.80 -42.78 0.38
CA THR A 240 5.88 -43.74 1.48
C THR A 240 5.57 -45.18 1.05
N SER A 241 5.31 -45.41 -0.25
CA SER A 241 4.98 -46.72 -0.83
C SER A 241 6.20 -47.46 -1.41
N ALA A 242 7.40 -46.86 -1.42
CA ALA A 242 8.59 -47.66 -1.72
C ALA A 242 8.82 -48.63 -0.55
N PRO A 243 8.85 -49.96 -0.78
CA PRO A 243 9.14 -50.93 0.28
C PRO A 243 10.47 -50.54 0.94
N PRO A 244 10.57 -50.63 2.27
CA PRO A 244 11.75 -50.16 3.00
C PRO A 244 12.99 -50.79 2.38
N PRO A 245 13.89 -50.01 1.75
CA PRO A 245 15.13 -50.57 1.26
C PRO A 245 15.88 -51.09 2.48
N SER A 246 16.04 -52.40 2.53
CA SER A 246 16.84 -53.09 3.53
C SER A 246 18.30 -52.70 3.33
N THR A 247 18.73 -51.54 3.83
CA THR A 247 20.10 -51.17 4.26
C THR A 247 20.26 -49.64 4.34
N THR A 248 20.39 -49.15 5.57
CA THR A 248 21.35 -48.11 6.03
C THR A 248 21.66 -46.86 5.18
N THR A 249 20.78 -46.41 4.29
CA THR A 249 20.95 -45.12 3.63
C THR A 249 20.33 -43.99 4.45
N THR A 250 21.20 -43.08 4.89
CA THR A 250 20.95 -41.91 5.73
C THR A 250 19.81 -41.03 5.23
N THR A 251 18.72 -41.01 6.00
CA THR A 251 17.63 -40.04 5.95
C THR A 251 18.16 -38.60 6.04
N THR A 252 18.41 -37.96 4.90
CA THR A 252 18.94 -36.59 4.81
C THR A 252 17.99 -35.58 4.18
N THR A 253 16.74 -35.95 3.87
CA THR A 253 15.96 -35.18 2.89
C THR A 253 14.89 -34.21 3.43
N SER A 254 14.52 -34.17 4.72
CA SER A 254 13.50 -33.20 5.19
C SER A 254 14.06 -31.84 5.66
N ILE A 255 15.30 -31.82 6.20
CA ILE A 255 15.89 -30.59 6.76
C ILE A 255 16.22 -29.56 5.67
N PHE A 256 16.57 -30.01 4.46
CA PHE A 256 16.94 -29.11 3.37
C PHE A 256 15.76 -28.39 2.70
N ALA A 257 14.58 -29.02 2.63
CA ALA A 257 13.37 -28.39 2.09
C ALA A 257 12.87 -27.27 3.03
N PHE A 258 12.90 -27.55 4.34
CA PHE A 258 12.59 -26.56 5.38
C PHE A 258 13.50 -25.33 5.25
N ARG A 259 14.81 -25.50 5.07
CA ARG A 259 15.77 -24.38 4.94
C ARG A 259 15.47 -23.43 3.77
N ARG A 260 14.96 -23.91 2.63
CA ARG A 260 14.75 -23.05 1.44
C ARG A 260 13.56 -22.12 1.57
N ILE A 261 12.45 -22.56 2.16
CA ILE A 261 11.29 -21.68 2.37
C ILE A 261 11.64 -20.54 3.34
N TYR A 262 12.48 -20.77 4.35
CA TYR A 262 12.97 -19.67 5.21
C TYR A 262 13.80 -18.66 4.44
N VAL A 263 14.68 -19.11 3.54
CA VAL A 263 15.44 -18.18 2.68
C VAL A 263 14.50 -17.33 1.85
N GLN A 264 13.47 -17.92 1.23
CA GLN A 264 12.48 -17.16 0.46
C GLN A 264 11.65 -16.20 1.35
N VAL A 265 11.26 -16.61 2.55
CA VAL A 265 10.58 -15.74 3.53
C VAL A 265 11.49 -14.57 3.89
N ILE A 266 12.76 -14.81 4.21
CA ILE A 266 13.73 -13.76 4.56
C ILE A 266 13.93 -12.81 3.38
N LEU A 267 14.07 -13.33 2.15
CA LEU A 267 14.17 -12.50 0.94
C LEU A 267 12.90 -11.67 0.68
N CYS A 268 11.72 -12.22 0.95
CA CYS A 268 10.46 -11.46 0.89
C CYS A 268 10.40 -10.40 2.00
N LEU A 269 10.87 -10.69 3.22
CA LEU A 269 10.92 -9.74 4.33
C LEU A 269 11.90 -8.59 4.09
N PHE A 270 13.01 -8.81 3.36
CA PHE A 270 13.90 -7.73 2.94
C PHE A 270 13.18 -6.65 2.13
N ASN A 271 12.13 -7.02 1.37
CA ASN A 271 11.31 -6.05 0.64
C ASN A 271 10.46 -5.16 1.55
N VAL A 272 10.23 -5.56 2.80
CA VAL A 272 9.39 -4.83 3.76
C VAL A 272 10.19 -3.76 4.49
N ILE A 273 11.48 -3.99 4.73
CA ILE A 273 12.36 -3.12 5.54
C ILE A 273 12.34 -1.65 5.12
N PRO A 274 12.43 -1.29 3.82
CA PRO A 274 12.66 0.10 3.42
C PRO A 274 11.48 1.05 3.63
N LYS A 275 10.22 0.57 3.49
CA LYS A 275 9.02 1.44 3.53
C LYS A 275 7.80 0.81 4.20
N ALA A 276 7.94 -0.30 4.92
CA ALA A 276 6.83 -1.00 5.57
C ALA A 276 5.64 -1.20 4.60
N ILE A 277 5.89 -1.88 3.46
CA ILE A 277 4.94 -2.14 2.36
C ILE A 277 3.79 -3.09 2.72
N PHE A 278 3.08 -2.78 3.79
CA PHE A 278 2.09 -3.65 4.42
C PHE A 278 0.98 -4.04 3.45
N TRP A 279 0.47 -3.08 2.68
CA TRP A 279 -0.67 -3.31 1.80
C TRP A 279 -0.28 -4.07 0.53
N TRP A 280 0.92 -3.83 0.00
CA TRP A 280 1.47 -4.64 -1.08
C TRP A 280 1.72 -6.08 -0.65
N ALA A 281 2.40 -6.30 0.47
CA ALA A 281 2.63 -7.64 0.98
C ALA A 281 1.29 -8.32 1.30
N GLY A 282 0.37 -7.63 1.97
CA GLY A 282 -0.95 -8.12 2.34
C GLY A 282 -1.80 -8.51 1.14
N SER A 283 -1.88 -7.67 0.10
CA SER A 283 -2.60 -8.01 -1.14
C SER A 283 -1.99 -9.22 -1.85
N GLY A 284 -0.66 -9.31 -1.88
CA GLY A 284 0.06 -10.50 -2.33
C GLY A 284 -0.33 -11.77 -1.58
N LEU A 285 -0.32 -11.73 -0.25
CA LEU A 285 -0.70 -12.87 0.59
C LEU A 285 -2.16 -13.32 0.35
N VAL A 286 -3.10 -12.37 0.28
CA VAL A 286 -4.51 -12.64 0.05
C VAL A 286 -4.73 -13.25 -1.33
N VAL A 287 -4.13 -12.68 -2.38
CA VAL A 287 -4.25 -13.22 -3.74
C VAL A 287 -3.59 -14.59 -3.84
N GLY A 288 -2.39 -14.76 -3.26
CA GLY A 288 -1.71 -16.04 -3.20
C GLY A 288 -2.58 -17.12 -2.58
N PHE A 289 -3.32 -16.80 -1.52
CA PHE A 289 -4.27 -17.71 -0.89
C PHE A 289 -5.38 -18.16 -1.85
N PHE A 290 -6.06 -17.23 -2.52
CA PHE A 290 -7.14 -17.57 -3.46
C PHE A 290 -6.63 -18.30 -4.71
N VAL A 291 -5.46 -17.93 -5.23
CA VAL A 291 -4.82 -18.62 -6.36
C VAL A 291 -4.44 -20.05 -5.97
N SER A 292 -3.88 -20.25 -4.78
CA SER A 292 -3.58 -21.59 -4.24
C SER A 292 -4.82 -22.47 -4.19
N PHE A 293 -5.92 -21.93 -3.70
CA PHE A 293 -7.21 -22.62 -3.65
C PHE A 293 -7.71 -22.97 -5.05
N GLY A 294 -7.64 -22.03 -6.00
CA GLY A 294 -8.01 -22.25 -7.39
C GLY A 294 -7.18 -23.35 -8.05
N VAL A 295 -5.87 -23.35 -7.85
CA VAL A 295 -4.95 -24.38 -8.37
C VAL A 295 -5.25 -25.75 -7.75
N ALA A 296 -5.43 -25.82 -6.42
CA ALA A 296 -5.78 -27.05 -5.73
C ALA A 296 -7.14 -27.61 -6.21
N TYR A 297 -8.13 -26.74 -6.41
CA TYR A 297 -9.43 -27.11 -6.96
C TYR A 297 -9.32 -27.63 -8.40
N GLN A 298 -8.56 -26.95 -9.27
CA GLN A 298 -8.37 -27.38 -10.66
C GLN A 298 -7.61 -28.70 -10.78
N ARG A 299 -6.61 -28.93 -9.91
CA ARG A 299 -5.94 -30.23 -9.77
C ARG A 299 -6.92 -31.33 -9.38
N ARG A 300 -7.78 -31.08 -8.38
CA ARG A 300 -8.78 -32.05 -7.93
C ARG A 300 -9.80 -32.41 -9.02
N MET A 301 -10.17 -31.44 -9.87
CA MET A 301 -11.11 -31.66 -10.97
C MET A 301 -10.49 -32.39 -12.17
N GLY A 302 -9.21 -32.79 -12.12
CA GLY A 302 -8.53 -33.47 -13.23
C GLY A 302 -8.43 -32.63 -14.50
N ARG A 303 -8.66 -31.31 -14.40
CA ARG A 303 -8.48 -30.36 -15.50
C ARG A 303 -7.01 -30.01 -15.69
N TRP A 304 -6.22 -30.13 -14.63
CA TRP A 304 -4.78 -29.86 -14.62
C TRP A 304 -4.03 -31.18 -14.42
N GLY A 305 -3.27 -31.59 -15.45
CA GLY A 305 -2.75 -32.94 -15.61
C GLY A 305 -3.70 -33.73 -16.50
N GLY A 306 -3.28 -33.97 -17.76
CA GLY A 306 -4.13 -34.48 -18.84
C GLY A 306 -5.09 -35.58 -18.41
N LYS A 307 -6.31 -35.54 -18.99
CA LYS A 307 -7.41 -36.48 -18.72
C LYS A 307 -6.87 -37.88 -18.43
N VAL A 308 -6.92 -38.31 -17.17
CA VAL A 308 -6.78 -39.72 -16.84
C VAL A 308 -8.03 -40.37 -17.42
N LYS A 309 -7.95 -40.83 -18.67
CA LYS A 309 -8.94 -41.76 -19.19
C LYS A 309 -8.75 -43.03 -18.35
N THR A 310 -9.62 -43.21 -17.37
CA THR A 310 -9.83 -44.50 -16.72
C THR A 310 -10.49 -45.41 -17.75
N THR A 311 -9.71 -45.91 -18.70
CA THR A 311 -10.14 -47.06 -19.51
C THR A 311 -10.07 -48.26 -18.59
N MET A 312 -11.22 -48.76 -18.13
CA MET A 312 -11.31 -50.10 -17.57
C MET A 312 -10.93 -51.08 -18.69
N PHE A 313 -9.73 -51.62 -18.64
CA PHE A 313 -9.39 -52.79 -19.44
C PHE A 313 -9.79 -54.02 -18.63
N TYR A 314 -10.78 -54.76 -19.15
CA TYR A 314 -11.03 -56.14 -18.73
C TYR A 314 -9.92 -57.00 -19.34
N GLU A 315 -8.88 -57.28 -18.57
CA GLU A 315 -7.87 -58.26 -18.97
C GLU A 315 -8.38 -59.65 -18.55
N LYS A 316 -8.83 -60.45 -19.53
CA LYS A 316 -9.06 -61.88 -19.32
C LYS A 316 -7.69 -62.53 -19.11
N ILE A 317 -7.32 -62.80 -17.87
CA ILE A 317 -6.16 -63.64 -17.55
C ILE A 317 -6.44 -65.03 -18.12
N PRO A 318 -5.64 -65.55 -19.08
CA PRO A 318 -5.73 -66.95 -19.46
C PRO A 318 -5.18 -67.75 -18.29
N GLN A 319 -6.04 -68.53 -17.65
CA GLN A 319 -5.66 -69.49 -16.64
C GLN A 319 -4.84 -70.59 -17.35
N LYS A 320 -3.54 -70.63 -17.07
CA LYS A 320 -2.64 -71.68 -17.56
C LYS A 320 -2.72 -72.82 -16.55
N ASP A 321 -3.54 -73.83 -16.86
CA ASP A 321 -3.60 -75.05 -16.05
C ASP A 321 -2.29 -75.83 -16.24
N GLU A 322 -1.44 -75.80 -15.21
CA GLU A 322 -0.37 -76.77 -15.02
C GLU A 322 -0.90 -77.89 -14.12
N HIS A 323 -1.30 -79.01 -14.74
CA HIS A 323 -1.44 -80.29 -14.05
C HIS A 323 -0.83 -81.41 -14.89
N GLU A 324 0.44 -81.69 -14.65
CA GLU A 324 0.98 -83.04 -14.71
C GLU A 324 1.09 -83.55 -13.27
N HIS A 325 0.24 -84.49 -12.87
CA HIS A 325 0.70 -85.63 -12.09
C HIS A 325 -0.29 -86.79 -12.17
N GLU A 326 0.22 -87.87 -12.74
CA GLU A 326 -0.31 -89.21 -12.75
C GLU A 326 -0.25 -89.81 -11.33
N HIS A 327 -1.40 -89.94 -10.66
CA HIS A 327 -1.91 -91.22 -10.16
C HIS A 327 -3.16 -91.02 -9.29
N GLY A 328 -4.10 -91.94 -9.46
CA GLY A 328 -5.49 -91.80 -9.08
C GLY A 328 -5.77 -91.83 -7.58
N HIS A 329 -6.81 -91.09 -7.21
CA HIS A 329 -7.89 -91.57 -6.36
C HIS A 329 -9.05 -90.56 -6.48
N GLU A 330 -10.27 -91.06 -6.61
CA GLU A 330 -11.50 -90.27 -6.66
C GLU A 330 -11.64 -89.43 -5.38
N HIS A 331 -11.72 -88.11 -5.54
CA HIS A 331 -12.30 -87.22 -4.55
C HIS A 331 -13.11 -86.13 -5.24
N GLU A 332 -14.41 -86.15 -4.98
CA GLU A 332 -15.41 -85.16 -5.32
C GLU A 332 -15.05 -83.82 -4.66
N LEU A 333 -14.71 -82.80 -5.46
CA LEU A 333 -14.42 -81.44 -4.98
C LEU A 333 -15.43 -80.44 -5.55
N VAL A 334 -16.13 -79.84 -4.60
CA VAL A 334 -17.09 -78.74 -4.73
C VAL A 334 -16.36 -77.49 -5.22
N TRP A 335 -16.80 -76.93 -6.34
CA TRP A 335 -16.35 -75.64 -6.84
C TRP A 335 -16.90 -74.50 -5.98
N GLN A 336 -16.01 -73.66 -5.45
CA GLN A 336 -16.37 -72.42 -4.78
C GLN A 336 -15.73 -71.26 -5.55
N ASP A 337 -16.53 -70.59 -6.39
CA ASP A 337 -16.13 -69.38 -7.11
C ASP A 337 -15.77 -68.28 -6.11
N ARG A 338 -14.52 -67.81 -6.18
CA ARG A 338 -14.11 -66.53 -5.58
C ARG A 338 -13.57 -65.63 -6.69
N ASP A 339 -14.39 -64.67 -7.08
CA ASP A 339 -13.97 -63.53 -7.91
C ASP A 339 -12.98 -62.67 -7.14
N VAL A 340 -11.69 -62.77 -7.49
CA VAL A 340 -10.67 -61.82 -7.04
C VAL A 340 -10.49 -60.77 -8.15
N VAL A 341 -11.07 -59.59 -7.93
CA VAL A 341 -10.87 -58.42 -8.79
C VAL A 341 -9.53 -57.79 -8.45
N VAL A 342 -8.52 -57.98 -9.32
CA VAL A 342 -7.25 -57.25 -9.23
C VAL A 342 -7.33 -56.02 -10.13
N VAL A 343 -7.37 -54.83 -9.52
CA VAL A 343 -7.33 -53.55 -10.24
C VAL A 343 -5.87 -53.16 -10.47
N ALA A 344 -5.37 -53.33 -11.70
CA ALA A 344 -4.08 -52.80 -12.12
C ALA A 344 -4.27 -51.53 -12.96
N LEU A 345 -3.62 -50.43 -12.56
CA LEU A 345 -3.66 -49.13 -13.25
C LEU A 345 -2.57 -49.08 -14.33
N GLY A 346 -2.92 -49.36 -15.58
CA GLY A 346 -2.06 -49.15 -16.74
C GLY A 346 -2.29 -47.78 -17.41
N VAL A 347 -1.21 -47.02 -17.65
CA VAL A 347 -1.23 -45.76 -18.42
C VAL A 347 -0.85 -46.06 -19.87
N SER A 348 -1.78 -45.87 -20.81
CA SER A 348 -1.49 -45.90 -22.25
C SER A 348 -1.52 -44.48 -22.81
N THR A 349 -0.44 -44.10 -23.51
CA THR A 349 -0.35 -42.87 -24.29
C THR A 349 -0.14 -43.25 -25.74
N ASP A 350 -1.21 -43.32 -26.52
CA ASP A 350 -1.17 -43.02 -27.95
C ASP A 350 -2.56 -42.67 -28.46
N GLY A 351 -2.61 -41.69 -29.36
CA GLY A 351 -3.84 -41.18 -29.95
C GLY A 351 -3.57 -40.01 -30.88
N HIS A 352 -2.99 -40.30 -32.05
CA HIS A 352 -3.16 -39.50 -33.26
C HIS A 352 -4.59 -39.76 -33.78
N GLN A 353 -5.39 -38.71 -33.97
CA GLN A 353 -6.57 -38.76 -34.83
C GLN A 353 -6.73 -37.41 -35.53
N ASP A 354 -6.51 -37.42 -36.84
CA ASP A 354 -6.77 -36.33 -37.76
C ASP A 354 -8.29 -36.16 -37.93
N PHE A 355 -8.78 -34.93 -37.78
CA PHE A 355 -10.15 -34.55 -38.11
C PHE A 355 -10.18 -33.94 -39.52
N TYR A 356 -10.77 -34.67 -40.47
CA TYR A 356 -11.25 -34.10 -41.73
C TYR A 356 -12.56 -33.33 -41.45
N MET A 357 -12.60 -32.05 -41.85
CA MET A 357 -13.85 -31.31 -42.00
C MET A 357 -14.63 -31.88 -43.20
N ASN A 358 -15.93 -32.10 -43.02
CA ASN A 358 -16.86 -32.11 -44.13
C ASN A 358 -18.06 -31.22 -43.79
N THR A 359 -18.13 -30.10 -44.50
CA THR A 359 -19.26 -29.17 -44.56
C THR A 359 -20.46 -29.87 -45.19
N ARG A 360 -21.61 -29.83 -44.52
CA ARG A 360 -22.91 -30.08 -45.15
C ARG A 360 -23.88 -28.99 -44.75
N THR A 361 -24.13 -28.10 -45.69
CA THR A 361 -25.26 -27.17 -45.72
C THR A 361 -26.54 -27.94 -46.02
N ASN A 362 -27.64 -27.60 -45.35
CA ASN A 362 -28.94 -27.47 -46.01
C ASN A 362 -29.93 -26.64 -45.21
N ASN A 363 -30.59 -25.76 -45.95
CA ASN A 363 -31.69 -24.88 -45.57
C ASN A 363 -32.94 -25.63 -45.12
N SER A 364 -33.72 -25.02 -44.22
CA SER A 364 -35.13 -24.73 -44.51
C SER A 364 -35.67 -23.61 -43.62
N ASN A 365 -36.44 -22.74 -44.27
CA ASN A 365 -37.22 -21.62 -43.79
C ASN A 365 -38.22 -22.00 -42.67
N VAL A 366 -38.67 -21.02 -41.88
CA VAL A 366 -40.08 -20.54 -41.87
C VAL A 366 -40.22 -19.31 -40.96
N ASN A 367 -40.98 -18.35 -41.51
CA ASN A 367 -41.42 -17.05 -41.02
C ASN A 367 -42.16 -17.01 -39.67
N LEU A 368 -42.17 -15.78 -39.13
CA LEU A 368 -43.36 -14.95 -38.86
C LEU A 368 -43.73 -14.65 -37.39
N SER A 369 -43.65 -13.34 -37.08
CA SER A 369 -44.55 -12.55 -36.20
C SER A 369 -44.53 -12.86 -34.70
N LYS A 370 -44.87 -11.97 -33.77
CA LYS A 370 -45.40 -10.61 -33.76
C LYS A 370 -45.28 -10.12 -32.30
N GLU A 371 -45.19 -8.79 -32.13
CA GLU A 371 -45.90 -7.98 -31.10
C GLU A 371 -45.75 -8.32 -29.61
N THR A 372 -45.18 -7.38 -28.83
CA THR A 372 -45.85 -6.51 -27.82
C THR A 372 -46.31 -7.29 -26.58
N SER A 373 -46.21 -6.84 -25.34
CA SER A 373 -46.28 -5.52 -24.70
C SER A 373 -46.08 -5.78 -23.19
N ASP A 374 -45.82 -4.73 -22.40
CA ASP A 374 -46.47 -4.35 -21.13
C ASP A 374 -46.87 -5.46 -20.14
N ASP A 375 -46.80 -5.36 -18.82
CA ASP A 375 -46.52 -4.30 -17.86
C ASP A 375 -46.63 -5.00 -16.47
N SER A 376 -46.31 -4.24 -15.42
CA SER A 376 -46.87 -4.38 -14.05
C SER A 376 -46.31 -5.47 -13.11
N ASP A 377 -45.58 -4.97 -12.11
CA ASP A 377 -46.01 -4.90 -10.71
C ASP A 377 -46.90 -6.02 -10.15
N SER A 378 -46.42 -6.66 -9.07
CA SER A 378 -47.06 -6.56 -7.75
C SER A 378 -46.38 -7.49 -6.72
N ASP A 379 -45.84 -6.86 -5.67
CA ASP A 379 -46.07 -7.12 -4.24
C ASP A 379 -46.13 -8.55 -3.66
N MET A 380 -45.19 -8.74 -2.73
CA MET A 380 -45.38 -8.95 -1.29
C MET A 380 -46.38 -9.99 -0.73
N GLU A 381 -45.82 -10.71 0.25
CA GLU A 381 -46.42 -11.23 1.49
C GLU A 381 -47.08 -12.63 1.55
N SER A 382 -46.35 -13.50 2.26
CA SER A 382 -46.76 -14.11 3.53
C SER A 382 -47.42 -15.51 3.57
N ALA A 383 -46.97 -16.23 4.60
CA ALA A 383 -47.64 -17.25 5.40
C ALA A 383 -47.84 -18.71 4.88
N LEU A 384 -46.99 -19.58 5.45
CA LEU A 384 -47.24 -20.88 6.14
C LEU A 384 -48.72 -21.28 6.43
N PRO A 385 -49.00 -22.51 6.93
CA PRO A 385 -48.86 -23.84 6.34
C PRO A 385 -50.15 -24.69 6.52
N SER A 386 -50.35 -25.80 5.78
CA SER A 386 -51.18 -26.93 6.27
C SER A 386 -51.06 -28.18 5.39
N SER A 387 -50.84 -29.29 6.08
CA SER A 387 -50.90 -30.70 5.63
C SER A 387 -52.34 -31.12 5.24
N PRO A 388 -52.60 -32.42 4.99
CA PRO A 388 -52.07 -33.29 3.94
C PRO A 388 -53.23 -33.86 3.08
N THR A 389 -52.94 -34.41 1.90
CA THR A 389 -53.91 -35.30 1.24
C THR A 389 -53.21 -36.45 0.53
N ALA A 390 -53.63 -37.65 0.90
CA ALA A 390 -53.17 -38.93 0.44
C ALA A 390 -53.59 -39.19 -1.01
N VAL A 391 -52.69 -39.74 -1.85
CA VAL A 391 -53.05 -40.46 -3.07
C VAL A 391 -52.02 -41.56 -3.36
N VAL A 392 -52.48 -42.80 -3.14
CA VAL A 392 -52.39 -44.00 -4.00
C VAL A 392 -51.01 -44.46 -4.51
N SER A 393 -50.57 -45.58 -3.95
CA SER A 393 -49.52 -46.47 -4.47
C SER A 393 -50.06 -47.41 -5.56
N PRO A 394 -49.27 -47.70 -6.61
CA PRO A 394 -49.32 -48.96 -7.35
C PRO A 394 -48.14 -49.89 -7.00
N PRO A 395 -48.24 -51.18 -7.33
CA PRO A 395 -47.52 -52.26 -6.65
C PRO A 395 -46.05 -52.42 -7.06
N ALA A 396 -45.29 -52.93 -6.09
CA ALA A 396 -43.88 -53.25 -6.15
C ALA A 396 -43.54 -54.30 -7.22
N LEU A 397 -42.52 -54.00 -8.03
CA LEU A 397 -41.69 -55.01 -8.69
C LEU A 397 -40.41 -55.25 -7.86
N PRO A 398 -39.95 -56.51 -7.73
CA PRO A 398 -38.79 -56.83 -6.92
C PRO A 398 -37.50 -56.49 -7.68
N THR A 399 -36.93 -55.31 -7.44
CA THR A 399 -35.54 -55.03 -7.81
C THR A 399 -34.63 -55.40 -6.64
N THR A 400 -33.95 -56.52 -6.79
CA THR A 400 -32.81 -56.97 -5.98
C THR A 400 -31.79 -55.85 -5.80
N PRO A 401 -31.35 -55.52 -4.57
CA PRO A 401 -30.31 -54.52 -4.36
C PRO A 401 -28.96 -55.12 -4.79
N PHE A 402 -28.47 -54.72 -5.95
CA PHE A 402 -27.05 -54.84 -6.25
C PHE A 402 -26.33 -53.77 -5.42
N SER A 403 -25.89 -54.15 -4.23
CA SER A 403 -25.03 -53.34 -3.37
C SER A 403 -23.66 -53.20 -4.03
N THR A 404 -23.51 -52.25 -4.94
CA THR A 404 -22.18 -51.71 -5.25
C THR A 404 -21.62 -51.12 -3.96
N PRO A 405 -20.48 -51.60 -3.44
CA PRO A 405 -19.87 -51.02 -2.26
C PRO A 405 -19.55 -49.56 -2.57
N MET A 406 -20.25 -48.64 -1.91
CA MET A 406 -19.92 -47.23 -1.91
C MET A 406 -18.52 -47.10 -1.32
N GLY A 407 -17.52 -46.97 -2.21
CA GLY A 407 -16.14 -46.78 -1.83
C GLY A 407 -16.01 -45.57 -0.91
N HIS A 408 -15.76 -45.85 0.38
CA HIS A 408 -15.45 -44.91 1.47
C HIS A 408 -14.12 -44.15 1.26
N SER A 409 -13.81 -43.72 0.04
CA SER A 409 -12.52 -43.12 -0.32
C SER A 409 -12.53 -41.59 -0.34
N LYS A 410 -13.71 -40.92 -0.36
CA LYS A 410 -13.78 -39.48 -0.64
C LYS A 410 -13.75 -38.54 0.57
N GLU A 411 -13.91 -39.03 1.80
CA GLU A 411 -14.12 -38.19 2.98
C GLU A 411 -12.83 -37.84 3.76
N ARG A 412 -11.74 -38.62 3.63
CA ARG A 412 -10.47 -38.34 4.34
C ARG A 412 -9.68 -37.15 3.80
N SER A 413 -9.87 -36.78 2.54
CA SER A 413 -9.03 -35.76 1.88
C SER A 413 -9.41 -34.31 2.26
N THR A 414 -10.71 -34.02 2.44
CA THR A 414 -11.18 -32.67 2.83
C THR A 414 -10.73 -32.29 4.24
N SER A 415 -10.69 -33.26 5.17
CA SER A 415 -10.22 -33.03 6.54
C SER A 415 -8.74 -32.61 6.60
N TYR A 416 -7.90 -33.16 5.72
CA TYR A 416 -6.46 -32.85 5.72
C TYR A 416 -6.17 -31.41 5.28
N ILE A 417 -6.86 -30.93 4.23
CA ILE A 417 -6.71 -29.54 3.75
C ILE A 417 -7.18 -28.55 4.81
N VAL A 418 -8.33 -28.82 5.44
CA VAL A 418 -8.88 -27.96 6.50
C VAL A 418 -7.97 -27.93 7.73
N LYS A 419 -7.44 -29.08 8.17
CA LYS A 419 -6.50 -29.16 9.29
C LYS A 419 -5.19 -28.45 9.01
N ARG A 420 -4.63 -28.59 7.80
CA ARG A 420 -3.39 -27.92 7.40
C ARG A 420 -3.57 -26.41 7.24
N PHE A 421 -4.72 -25.99 6.71
CA PHE A 421 -5.13 -24.59 6.61
C PHE A 421 -5.24 -23.93 7.99
N GLY A 422 -6.04 -24.51 8.88
CA GLY A 422 -6.26 -23.97 10.22
C GLY A 422 -5.03 -24.07 11.13
N GLY A 423 -4.20 -25.09 10.95
CA GLY A 423 -3.07 -25.37 11.85
C GLY A 423 -1.80 -24.57 11.59
N TYR A 424 -1.49 -24.24 10.32
CA TYR A 424 -0.17 -23.67 9.98
C TYR A 424 -0.26 -22.39 9.15
N VAL A 425 -1.10 -22.36 8.12
CA VAL A 425 -1.11 -21.23 7.19
C VAL A 425 -1.80 -20.02 7.78
N LEU A 426 -2.98 -20.21 8.40
CA LEU A 426 -3.68 -19.10 9.02
C LEU A 426 -2.85 -18.44 10.15
N PRO A 427 -2.22 -19.19 11.08
CA PRO A 427 -1.30 -18.60 12.06
C PRO A 427 -0.10 -17.90 11.43
N MET A 428 0.48 -18.44 10.34
CA MET A 428 1.60 -17.79 9.63
C MET A 428 1.17 -16.46 9.01
N VAL A 429 0.02 -16.41 8.32
CA VAL A 429 -0.50 -15.18 7.70
C VAL A 429 -0.83 -14.15 8.78
N VAL A 430 -1.52 -14.56 9.86
CA VAL A 430 -1.85 -13.67 10.98
C VAL A 430 -0.60 -13.16 11.67
N GLY A 431 0.38 -14.04 11.94
CA GLY A 431 1.65 -13.66 12.54
C GLY A 431 2.45 -12.70 11.66
N LEU A 432 2.48 -12.92 10.34
CA LEU A 432 3.11 -12.01 9.40
C LEU A 432 2.41 -10.65 9.38
N LEU A 433 1.08 -10.61 9.32
CA LEU A 433 0.32 -9.35 9.40
C LEU A 433 0.58 -8.59 10.71
N PHE A 434 0.68 -9.29 11.85
CA PHE A 434 1.02 -8.70 13.13
C PHE A 434 2.42 -8.09 13.14
N ILE A 435 3.44 -8.81 12.64
CA ILE A 435 4.81 -8.30 12.52
C ILE A 435 4.83 -7.05 11.65
N LEU A 436 4.14 -7.07 10.51
CA LEU A 436 4.08 -5.91 9.62
C LEU A 436 3.38 -4.72 10.29
N ALA A 437 2.31 -4.93 11.05
CA ALA A 437 1.63 -3.88 11.82
C ALA A 437 2.54 -3.30 12.92
N ALA A 438 3.29 -4.14 13.62
CA ALA A 438 4.23 -3.72 14.67
C ALA A 438 5.41 -2.91 14.11
N LEU A 439 6.07 -3.40 13.05
CA LEU A 439 7.15 -2.67 12.37
C LEU A 439 6.68 -1.31 11.87
N ARG A 440 5.44 -1.24 11.41
CA ARG A 440 4.82 0.00 10.97
C ARG A 440 4.52 0.97 12.11
N GLN A 441 3.99 0.48 13.23
CA GLN A 441 3.74 1.33 14.40
C GLN A 441 5.06 1.90 14.93
N LEU A 442 6.13 1.10 14.91
CA LEU A 442 7.47 1.56 15.25
C LEU A 442 7.99 2.61 14.27
N HIS A 443 7.78 2.44 12.95
CA HIS A 443 8.24 3.41 11.95
C HIS A 443 7.45 4.73 11.97
N ASN A 444 6.16 4.70 12.35
CA ASN A 444 5.34 5.91 12.44
C ASN A 444 5.43 6.60 13.79
N TYR A 445 6.03 5.95 14.78
CA TYR A 445 6.30 6.58 16.06
C TYR A 445 7.30 7.70 15.85
N ARG A 446 6.82 8.94 15.96
CA ARG A 446 7.66 10.13 15.98
C ARG A 446 7.57 10.71 17.39
N PRO A 447 8.69 10.80 18.12
CA PRO A 447 8.70 11.51 19.38
C PRO A 447 8.41 12.98 19.13
N ASP A 448 7.75 13.63 20.08
CA ASP A 448 7.51 15.07 20.01
C ASP A 448 8.82 15.85 20.04
N VAL A 449 8.89 16.88 19.21
CA VAL A 449 10.03 17.79 19.19
C VAL A 449 9.98 18.65 20.45
N SER A 450 11.10 18.70 21.19
CA SER A 450 11.15 19.48 22.43
C SER A 450 11.00 20.98 22.15
N ASN A 451 10.38 21.69 23.08
CA ASN A 451 10.16 23.14 22.96
C ASN A 451 11.48 23.92 22.81
N ASP A 452 12.55 23.48 23.47
CA ASP A 452 13.87 24.12 23.40
C ASP A 452 14.50 23.96 22.01
N LEU A 453 14.33 22.80 21.39
CA LEU A 453 14.82 22.53 20.04
C LEU A 453 14.04 23.35 19.02
N LEU A 454 12.70 23.40 19.12
CA LEU A 454 11.85 24.26 18.29
C LEU A 454 12.26 25.73 18.39
N ASN A 455 12.47 26.22 19.62
CA ASN A 455 12.82 27.61 19.87
C ASN A 455 14.19 27.99 19.28
N SER A 456 15.18 27.11 19.39
CA SER A 456 16.55 27.39 18.96
C SER A 456 16.83 27.12 17.49
N SER A 457 16.08 26.20 16.87
CA SER A 457 16.35 25.73 15.49
C SER A 457 15.75 26.59 14.39
N ILE A 458 14.67 27.33 14.65
CA ILE A 458 13.94 28.08 13.62
C ILE A 458 14.07 29.58 13.86
N GLU A 459 14.91 30.22 13.04
CA GLU A 459 15.13 31.68 12.99
C GLU A 459 15.12 32.33 14.38
N PRO A 460 16.05 31.95 15.28
CA PRO A 460 16.01 32.35 16.69
C PRO A 460 16.13 33.88 16.91
N SER A 461 16.62 34.62 15.91
CA SER A 461 16.70 36.08 15.94
C SER A 461 15.35 36.78 15.75
N THR A 462 14.37 36.11 15.15
CA THR A 462 13.05 36.70 14.86
C THR A 462 12.19 36.66 16.13
N PRO A 463 11.63 37.79 16.60
CA PRO A 463 10.91 37.86 17.87
C PRO A 463 9.80 36.82 18.00
N PHE A 464 8.96 36.68 16.98
CA PHE A 464 7.88 35.69 16.99
C PHE A 464 8.15 34.56 16.01
N LEU A 465 8.17 33.33 16.50
CA LEU A 465 8.17 32.14 15.65
C LEU A 465 6.83 32.03 14.91
N LEU A 466 5.72 32.18 15.63
CA LEU A 466 4.40 31.92 15.08
C LEU A 466 3.39 32.98 15.54
N THR A 467 2.78 33.67 14.59
CA THR A 467 1.64 34.56 14.81
C THR A 467 0.40 33.96 14.17
N LEU A 468 -0.60 33.60 14.97
CA LEU A 468 -1.86 33.01 14.50
C LEU A 468 -2.94 34.08 14.45
N VAL A 469 -3.41 34.44 13.25
CA VAL A 469 -4.50 35.37 13.04
C VAL A 469 -5.82 34.61 13.00
N MET A 470 -6.57 34.67 14.11
CA MET A 470 -7.92 34.10 14.21
C MET A 470 -8.92 35.13 13.71
N MET A 471 -9.45 34.89 12.52
CA MET A 471 -10.44 35.75 11.89
C MET A 471 -11.83 35.45 12.39
N THR A 472 -12.62 36.49 12.67
CA THR A 472 -14.01 36.35 13.11
C THR A 472 -14.92 37.40 12.49
N ALA A 473 -16.15 36.99 12.20
CA ALA A 473 -17.19 37.85 11.62
C ALA A 473 -18.59 37.46 12.14
N PRO A 474 -19.54 38.40 12.22
CA PRO A 474 -20.91 38.09 12.63
C PRO A 474 -21.61 37.09 11.69
N ARG A 475 -22.01 35.94 12.24
CA ARG A 475 -22.79 34.89 11.57
C ARG A 475 -24.28 35.25 11.51
N ARG A 476 -25.02 34.63 10.60
CA ARG A 476 -26.46 34.95 10.37
C ARG A 476 -27.33 34.69 11.59
N ASP A 477 -27.01 33.66 12.37
CA ASP A 477 -27.84 33.21 13.49
C ASP A 477 -27.31 33.68 14.86
N GLY A 478 -26.33 34.59 14.86
CA GLY A 478 -25.69 35.07 16.09
C GLY A 478 -24.78 34.06 16.79
N ILE A 479 -24.68 32.83 16.27
CA ILE A 479 -23.79 31.79 16.79
C ILE A 479 -22.34 32.28 16.68
N ALA A 480 -21.57 32.11 17.75
CA ALA A 480 -20.17 32.50 17.82
C ALA A 480 -19.32 31.38 18.42
N PHE A 481 -18.29 30.99 17.70
CA PHE A 481 -17.38 29.90 18.10
C PHE A 481 -16.06 30.40 18.67
N ILE A 482 -15.82 31.72 18.66
CA ILE A 482 -14.57 32.39 19.13
C ILE A 482 -14.12 31.84 20.49
N LYS A 483 -15.03 31.74 21.48
CA LYS A 483 -14.70 31.27 22.84
C LYS A 483 -14.20 29.82 22.82
N GLN A 484 -14.93 28.92 22.17
CA GLN A 484 -14.58 27.51 22.10
C GLN A 484 -13.27 27.28 21.34
N THR A 485 -13.11 27.95 20.19
CA THR A 485 -11.92 27.83 19.36
C THR A 485 -10.71 28.40 20.09
N LEU A 486 -10.77 29.63 20.60
CA LEU A 486 -9.62 30.24 21.29
C LEU A 486 -9.23 29.50 22.57
N SER A 487 -10.19 28.96 23.33
CA SER A 487 -9.90 28.09 24.47
C SER A 487 -9.07 26.86 24.05
N SER A 488 -9.43 26.18 22.96
CA SER A 488 -8.67 25.00 22.50
C SER A 488 -7.22 25.30 22.12
N TYR A 489 -6.92 26.55 21.72
CA TYR A 489 -5.55 26.98 21.43
C TYR A 489 -4.81 27.24 22.74
N LEU A 490 -5.43 28.01 23.65
CA LEU A 490 -4.85 28.36 24.93
C LEU A 490 -4.65 27.15 25.84
N ASP A 491 -5.44 26.09 25.72
CA ASP A 491 -5.25 24.85 26.48
C ASP A 491 -3.86 24.21 26.23
N ALA A 492 -3.26 24.46 25.06
CA ALA A 492 -1.95 23.94 24.70
C ALA A 492 -0.78 24.79 25.21
N PHE A 493 -1.04 26.00 25.70
CA PHE A 493 0.00 26.90 26.19
C PHE A 493 0.32 26.56 27.66
N PRO A 494 1.49 26.89 28.20
CA PRO A 494 1.79 26.66 29.61
C PRO A 494 1.04 27.65 30.52
N ASP A 495 0.69 27.23 31.73
CA ASP A 495 0.05 28.11 32.72
C ASP A 495 1.08 28.99 33.49
N ALA A 496 2.31 28.49 33.63
CA ALA A 496 3.39 29.03 34.47
C ALA A 496 4.14 30.24 33.85
N ASP A 497 5.15 30.72 34.56
CA ASP A 497 6.05 31.81 34.14
C ASP A 497 6.82 31.45 32.85
N GLU A 498 6.89 32.41 31.92
CA GLU A 498 7.49 32.27 30.58
C GLU A 498 8.96 31.84 30.60
N SER A 499 9.68 32.10 31.70
CA SER A 499 11.09 31.72 31.85
C SER A 499 11.32 30.21 31.75
N ALA A 500 10.30 29.40 32.06
CA ALA A 500 10.36 27.95 31.91
C ALA A 500 10.09 27.46 30.48
N HIS A 501 9.54 28.32 29.60
CA HIS A 501 9.03 27.92 28.29
C HIS A 501 9.30 29.00 27.21
N PRO A 502 10.57 29.19 26.81
CA PRO A 502 10.97 30.28 25.92
C PRO A 502 10.37 30.19 24.50
N LEU A 503 9.86 29.02 24.09
CA LEU A 503 9.11 28.89 22.84
C LEU A 503 7.82 29.72 22.86
N TYR A 504 7.06 29.68 23.97
CA TYR A 504 5.71 30.24 24.02
C TYR A 504 5.70 31.76 24.15
N SER A 505 6.81 32.39 24.56
CA SER A 505 6.97 33.85 24.45
C SER A 505 7.13 34.32 23.00
N ARG A 506 7.43 33.40 22.07
CA ARG A 506 7.54 33.67 20.63
C ARG A 506 6.30 33.21 19.85
N ILE A 507 5.22 32.83 20.53
CA ILE A 507 3.95 32.44 19.92
C ILE A 507 2.85 33.37 20.41
N GLN A 508 2.12 33.96 19.48
CA GLN A 508 0.99 34.84 19.77
C GLN A 508 -0.22 34.55 18.89
N ILE A 509 -1.41 34.89 19.39
CA ILE A 509 -2.68 34.79 18.69
C ILE A 509 -3.27 36.19 18.57
N ILE A 510 -3.62 36.59 17.36
CA ILE A 510 -4.30 37.86 17.08
C ILE A 510 -5.73 37.54 16.67
N VAL A 511 -6.70 37.89 17.52
CA VAL A 511 -8.11 37.81 17.15
C VAL A 511 -8.46 39.06 16.37
N TYR A 512 -8.79 38.87 15.09
CA TYR A 512 -8.95 39.94 14.12
C TYR A 512 -10.38 40.00 13.57
N THR A 513 -10.91 41.22 13.43
CA THR A 513 -12.11 41.50 12.65
C THR A 513 -12.05 42.88 12.00
N HIS A 514 -12.62 43.04 10.79
CA HIS A 514 -12.82 44.37 10.17
C HIS A 514 -14.27 44.88 10.28
N ILE A 515 -15.05 44.29 11.20
CA ILE A 515 -16.45 44.62 11.39
C ILE A 515 -16.60 45.36 12.72
N THR A 516 -17.07 46.61 12.65
CA THR A 516 -17.23 47.50 13.80
C THR A 516 -18.27 46.96 14.78
N ASP A 517 -19.43 46.54 14.28
CA ASP A 517 -20.51 45.97 15.09
C ASP A 517 -20.40 44.45 15.14
N HIS A 518 -19.74 43.94 16.17
CA HIS A 518 -19.53 42.51 16.38
C HIS A 518 -19.63 42.14 17.87
N PRO A 519 -20.86 41.99 18.42
CA PRO A 519 -21.05 41.74 19.86
C PRO A 519 -20.31 40.52 20.39
N ALA A 520 -20.29 39.42 19.62
CA ALA A 520 -19.58 38.21 20.02
C ALA A 520 -18.04 38.40 20.16
N PHE A 521 -17.43 39.29 19.38
CA PHE A 521 -16.02 39.66 19.55
C PHE A 521 -15.83 40.39 20.88
N ASP A 522 -16.70 41.35 21.21
CA ASP A 522 -16.62 42.10 22.47
C ASP A 522 -16.82 41.20 23.68
N GLU A 523 -17.81 40.30 23.62
CA GLU A 523 -18.04 39.32 24.67
C GLU A 523 -16.87 38.35 24.87
N ALA A 524 -16.28 37.86 23.77
CA ALA A 524 -15.10 37.00 23.84
C ALA A 524 -13.91 37.74 24.43
N LYS A 525 -13.69 38.99 24.02
CA LYS A 525 -12.64 39.85 24.58
C LYS A 525 -12.79 40.04 26.08
N ILE A 526 -13.98 40.44 26.55
CA ILE A 526 -14.26 40.61 27.99
C ILE A 526 -14.02 39.31 28.75
N PHE A 527 -14.42 38.17 28.18
CA PHE A 527 -14.20 36.86 28.80
C PHE A 527 -12.70 36.55 28.96
N PHE A 528 -11.91 36.69 27.90
CA PHE A 528 -10.48 36.34 27.90
C PHE A 528 -9.58 37.38 28.57
N ASP A 529 -10.00 38.64 28.67
CA ASP A 529 -9.28 39.67 29.45
C ASP A 529 -9.19 39.28 30.94
N ASN A 530 -10.09 38.44 31.44
CA ASN A 530 -10.05 37.90 32.79
C ASN A 530 -9.14 36.68 32.96
N ILE A 531 -8.59 36.12 31.87
CA ILE A 531 -7.73 34.93 31.88
C ILE A 531 -6.28 35.38 31.75
N PRO A 532 -5.42 35.23 32.79
CA PRO A 532 -4.02 35.71 32.76
C PRO A 532 -3.19 35.18 31.59
N LYS A 533 -3.43 33.93 31.20
CA LYS A 533 -2.79 33.27 30.06
C LYS A 533 -3.19 33.91 28.73
N ALA A 534 -4.47 34.21 28.54
CA ALA A 534 -4.95 34.87 27.33
C ALA A 534 -4.41 36.30 27.22
N ARG A 535 -4.37 37.07 28.32
CA ARG A 535 -3.78 38.43 28.30
C ARG A 535 -2.32 38.48 27.85
N ARG A 536 -1.57 37.39 28.02
CA ARG A 536 -0.18 37.28 27.58
C ARG A 536 -0.06 36.96 26.10
N HIS A 537 -0.84 35.98 25.62
CA HIS A 537 -0.66 35.43 24.27
C HIS A 537 -1.67 35.94 23.25
N VAL A 538 -2.74 36.63 23.66
CA VAL A 538 -3.85 37.04 22.79
C VAL A 538 -3.89 38.55 22.66
N LYS A 539 -3.86 39.03 21.41
CA LYS A 539 -4.06 40.43 21.04
C LYS A 539 -5.36 40.58 20.26
N TRP A 540 -6.14 41.60 20.59
CA TRP A 540 -7.41 41.89 19.95
C TRP A 540 -7.26 43.05 18.97
N VAL A 541 -7.58 42.84 17.70
CA VAL A 541 -7.49 43.85 16.65
C VAL A 541 -8.84 43.99 15.95
N ARG A 542 -9.36 45.21 15.91
CA ARG A 542 -10.59 45.58 15.20
C ARG A 542 -10.30 46.72 14.24
N ASP A 543 -10.65 46.54 12.98
CA ASP A 543 -10.68 47.61 11.97
C ASP A 543 -12.10 48.15 11.79
N GLU A 544 -12.22 49.41 11.38
CA GLU A 544 -13.50 50.02 11.09
C GLU A 544 -14.07 49.50 9.77
N GLY A 545 -15.32 49.04 9.79
CA GLY A 545 -15.99 48.55 8.60
C GLY A 545 -17.31 47.84 8.91
N SER A 546 -18.14 47.67 7.89
CA SER A 546 -19.41 46.91 7.97
C SER A 546 -19.59 45.93 6.81
N GLU A 547 -18.64 45.90 5.87
CA GLU A 547 -18.72 45.11 4.64
C GLU A 547 -18.47 43.62 4.94
N LYS A 548 -19.43 42.74 4.62
CA LYS A 548 -19.27 41.28 4.73
C LYS A 548 -18.57 40.70 3.49
N ASN A 549 -17.31 41.06 3.30
CA ASN A 549 -16.47 40.57 2.21
C ASN A 549 -15.28 39.79 2.76
N GLN A 550 -15.31 38.46 2.64
CA GLN A 550 -14.28 37.55 3.16
C GLN A 550 -12.89 37.84 2.55
N ARG A 551 -12.84 38.14 1.26
CA ARG A 551 -11.59 38.44 0.54
C ARG A 551 -10.94 39.71 1.08
N LYS A 552 -11.73 40.77 1.27
CA LYS A 552 -11.27 42.01 1.91
C LYS A 552 -10.84 41.79 3.38
N HIS A 553 -11.57 40.96 4.11
CA HIS A 553 -11.24 40.56 5.49
C HIS A 553 -9.81 39.98 5.55
N LEU A 554 -9.53 39.00 4.70
CA LEU A 554 -8.24 38.33 4.59
C LEU A 554 -7.12 39.30 4.17
N ILE A 555 -7.34 40.12 3.13
CA ILE A 555 -6.35 41.10 2.66
C ILE A 555 -5.96 42.05 3.80
N SER A 556 -6.95 42.60 4.50
CA SER A 556 -6.72 43.56 5.60
C SER A 556 -6.01 42.91 6.77
N ALA A 557 -6.43 41.71 7.18
CA ALA A 557 -5.81 40.94 8.24
C ALA A 557 -4.33 40.64 7.95
N ILE A 558 -4.05 40.06 6.77
CA ILE A 558 -2.70 39.67 6.36
C ILE A 558 -1.79 40.89 6.22
N ARG A 559 -2.27 41.98 5.59
CA ARG A 559 -1.46 43.19 5.44
C ARG A 559 -1.17 43.84 6.78
N LYS A 560 -2.19 44.01 7.61
CA LYS A 560 -2.03 44.66 8.91
C LYS A 560 -1.05 43.87 9.77
N VAL A 561 -1.33 42.59 10.02
CA VAL A 561 -0.49 41.76 10.89
C VAL A 561 0.86 41.46 10.26
N GLY A 562 0.89 41.05 8.99
CA GLY A 562 2.12 40.68 8.30
C GLY A 562 3.11 41.83 8.09
N THR A 563 2.67 43.09 8.12
CA THR A 563 3.57 44.25 8.07
C THR A 563 3.96 44.75 9.46
N THR A 564 3.08 44.68 10.45
CA THR A 564 3.36 45.21 11.80
C THR A 564 4.14 44.24 12.68
N GLU A 565 3.86 42.94 12.57
CA GLU A 565 4.47 41.92 13.42
C GLU A 565 5.69 41.30 12.73
N ASP A 566 6.81 41.24 13.45
CA ASP A 566 8.00 40.55 12.97
C ASP A 566 7.95 39.07 13.37
N THR A 567 7.43 38.26 12.44
CA THR A 567 7.18 36.84 12.67
C THR A 567 7.73 35.97 11.55
N VAL A 568 8.15 34.75 11.88
CA VAL A 568 8.59 33.75 10.88
C VAL A 568 7.38 33.21 10.13
N TYR A 569 6.36 32.78 10.88
CA TYR A 569 5.12 32.21 10.35
C TYR A 569 3.90 33.06 10.67
N LEU A 570 3.06 33.27 9.66
CA LEU A 570 1.74 33.86 9.79
C LEU A 570 0.67 32.80 9.49
N GLY A 571 0.01 32.33 10.54
CA GLY A 571 -1.11 31.40 10.45
C GLY A 571 -2.43 32.13 10.27
N ILE A 572 -3.27 31.69 9.35
CA ILE A 572 -4.65 32.17 9.18
C ILE A 572 -5.60 31.09 9.67
N MET A 573 -6.43 31.45 10.64
CA MET A 573 -7.35 30.55 11.33
C MET A 573 -8.76 31.14 11.31
N GLU A 574 -9.77 30.29 11.14
CA GLU A 574 -11.16 30.67 11.32
C GLU A 574 -11.60 30.43 12.78
N ASP A 575 -12.60 31.18 13.25
CA ASP A 575 -13.05 31.15 14.64
C ASP A 575 -13.88 29.92 15.02
N ASP A 576 -14.04 28.93 14.13
CA ASP A 576 -14.79 27.68 14.30
C ASP A 576 -13.95 26.43 14.01
N PHE A 577 -12.62 26.54 14.07
CA PHE A 577 -11.67 25.44 13.91
C PHE A 577 -10.86 25.17 15.20
N PRO A 578 -11.47 24.64 16.27
CA PRO A 578 -10.74 24.26 17.47
C PRO A 578 -9.69 23.18 17.18
N PHE A 579 -8.57 23.22 17.90
CA PHE A 579 -7.57 22.16 17.85
C PHE A 579 -8.09 20.84 18.41
N CYS A 580 -7.66 19.77 17.77
CA CYS A 580 -7.85 18.41 18.27
C CYS A 580 -6.91 18.12 19.44
N ASN A 581 -7.22 17.10 20.24
CA ASN A 581 -6.30 16.63 21.27
C ASN A 581 -4.95 16.21 20.64
N GLY A 582 -3.85 16.78 21.12
CA GLY A 582 -2.50 16.61 20.55
C GLY A 582 -2.26 17.31 19.20
N GLY A 583 -3.27 17.98 18.63
CA GLY A 583 -3.17 18.67 17.35
C GLY A 583 -2.18 19.82 17.36
N TRP A 584 -2.10 20.55 18.47
CA TRP A 584 -1.12 21.64 18.66
C TRP A 584 0.33 21.16 18.55
N GLN A 585 0.69 20.14 19.33
CA GLN A 585 2.05 19.59 19.30
C GLN A 585 2.39 18.99 17.93
N THR A 586 1.42 18.33 17.30
CA THR A 586 1.59 17.80 15.95
C THR A 586 1.84 18.92 14.94
N MET A 587 1.13 20.07 15.04
CA MET A 587 1.37 21.24 14.19
C MET A 587 2.80 21.76 14.36
N LEU A 588 3.29 21.89 15.60
CA LEU A 588 4.66 22.33 15.87
C LEU A 588 5.69 21.36 15.30
N ASN A 589 5.48 20.05 15.47
CA ASN A 589 6.33 19.02 14.86
C ASN A 589 6.32 19.12 13.32
N THR A 590 5.16 19.38 12.69
CA THR A 590 5.07 19.57 11.23
C THR A 590 5.82 20.83 10.78
N ILE A 591 5.75 21.94 11.52
CA ILE A 591 6.53 23.16 11.22
C ILE A 591 8.04 22.90 11.37
N TYR A 592 8.45 22.14 12.39
CA TYR A 592 9.84 21.74 12.55
C TYR A 592 10.33 20.92 11.36
N ASP A 593 9.61 19.85 11.03
CA ASP A 593 9.93 18.99 9.90
C ASP A 593 9.97 19.75 8.57
N ALA A 594 9.06 20.72 8.38
CA ALA A 594 9.08 21.60 7.22
C ALA A 594 10.41 22.35 7.09
N ASN A 595 10.94 22.92 8.18
CA ASN A 595 12.23 23.63 8.15
C ASN A 595 13.42 22.69 7.96
N GLN A 596 13.36 21.47 8.51
CA GLN A 596 14.48 20.54 8.44
C GLN A 596 14.60 19.83 7.09
N TYR A 597 13.46 19.48 6.48
CA TYR A 597 13.44 18.56 5.34
C TYR A 597 12.97 19.20 4.03
N VAL A 598 12.35 20.37 4.06
CA VAL A 598 11.86 21.05 2.85
C VAL A 598 12.46 22.45 2.77
N GLU A 599 13.56 22.53 2.04
CA GLU A 599 14.26 23.80 1.81
C GLU A 599 13.31 24.81 1.15
N ASN A 600 13.31 26.05 1.65
CA ASN A 600 12.49 27.13 1.11
C ASN A 600 10.97 26.81 1.07
N HIS A 601 10.47 25.95 1.96
CA HIS A 601 9.03 25.68 2.02
C HIS A 601 8.22 26.97 2.21
N CYS A 602 7.06 27.05 1.55
CA CYS A 602 6.24 28.26 1.59
C CYS A 602 5.32 28.37 2.81
N GLY A 603 5.11 27.24 3.48
CA GLY A 603 4.28 27.16 4.67
C GLY A 603 3.80 25.75 4.94
N VAL A 604 2.95 25.64 5.96
CA VAL A 604 2.33 24.41 6.41
C VAL A 604 0.80 24.55 6.34
N PHE A 605 0.09 23.54 5.87
CA PHE A 605 -1.36 23.46 5.92
C PHE A 605 -1.78 22.27 6.79
N VAL A 606 -2.50 22.55 7.88
CA VAL A 606 -2.78 21.55 8.92
C VAL A 606 -4.25 21.16 9.07
N THR A 607 -5.12 21.68 8.21
CA THR A 607 -6.58 21.54 8.33
C THR A 607 -7.23 21.48 6.94
N THR A 608 -8.45 21.98 6.78
CA THR A 608 -9.22 22.03 5.54
C THR A 608 -9.80 23.43 5.35
N GLY A 609 -10.32 23.71 4.16
CA GLY A 609 -10.96 25.00 3.86
C GLY A 609 -9.99 26.18 3.98
N GLY A 610 -10.49 27.31 4.47
CA GLY A 610 -9.71 28.55 4.62
C GLY A 610 -8.94 28.71 5.93
N SER A 611 -9.03 27.73 6.84
CA SER A 611 -8.34 27.75 8.13
C SER A 611 -6.99 27.04 8.07
N GLY A 612 -6.17 27.17 9.13
CA GLY A 612 -4.89 26.48 9.34
C GLY A 612 -3.90 26.53 8.19
N LEU A 613 -3.96 27.59 7.39
CA LEU A 613 -2.96 27.97 6.40
C LEU A 613 -1.86 28.77 7.10
N ILE A 614 -0.68 28.16 7.29
CA ILE A 614 0.45 28.73 8.02
C ILE A 614 1.55 29.09 7.04
N PHE A 615 1.60 30.35 6.63
CA PHE A 615 2.53 30.84 5.62
C PHE A 615 3.86 31.26 6.26
N LYS A 616 4.97 31.15 5.52
CA LYS A 616 6.11 32.04 5.77
C LYS A 616 5.64 33.48 5.56
N ARG A 617 6.11 34.42 6.40
CA ARG A 617 5.64 35.82 6.38
C ARG A 617 5.65 36.47 4.99
N SER A 618 6.74 36.29 4.23
CA SER A 618 6.87 36.82 2.86
C SER A 618 5.82 36.25 1.90
N VAL A 619 5.52 34.96 2.00
CA VAL A 619 4.52 34.28 1.20
C VAL A 619 3.12 34.76 1.56
N ALA A 620 2.84 34.99 2.85
CA ALA A 620 1.55 35.55 3.28
C ALA A 620 1.30 36.91 2.62
N LEU A 621 2.31 37.79 2.63
CA LEU A 621 2.22 39.11 1.99
C LEU A 621 2.00 39.00 0.47
N ALA A 622 2.68 38.08 -0.21
CA ALA A 622 2.44 37.79 -1.63
C ALA A 622 1.01 37.26 -1.87
N ALA A 623 0.52 36.38 -1.01
CA ALA A 623 -0.83 35.85 -1.08
C ALA A 623 -1.90 36.95 -0.90
N SER A 624 -1.64 37.97 -0.07
CA SER A 624 -2.52 39.14 0.04
C SER A 624 -2.61 39.94 -1.27
N PHE A 625 -1.54 39.97 -2.06
CA PHE A 625 -1.52 40.60 -3.37
C PHE A 625 -2.33 39.78 -4.39
N VAL A 626 -2.22 38.45 -4.37
CA VAL A 626 -3.07 37.55 -5.17
C VAL A 626 -4.55 37.84 -4.90
N LEU A 627 -4.93 37.93 -3.62
CA LEU A 627 -6.31 38.19 -3.24
C LEU A 627 -6.83 39.55 -3.75
N GLU A 628 -5.96 40.56 -3.81
CA GLU A 628 -6.29 41.89 -4.34
C GLU A 628 -6.47 41.87 -5.87
N GLN A 629 -5.60 41.15 -6.60
CA GLN A 629 -5.75 40.98 -8.05
C GLN A 629 -7.04 40.26 -8.40
N ASP A 630 -7.40 39.21 -7.66
CA ASP A 630 -8.69 38.53 -7.81
C ASP A 630 -9.88 39.49 -7.58
N GLU A 631 -9.79 40.39 -6.61
CA GLU A 631 -10.87 41.37 -6.37
C GLU A 631 -11.00 42.35 -7.54
N LEU A 632 -9.88 42.75 -8.16
CA LEU A 632 -9.89 43.57 -9.38
C LEU A 632 -10.46 42.79 -10.57
N ALA A 633 -10.07 41.53 -10.75
CA ALA A 633 -10.59 40.64 -11.78
C ALA A 633 -12.11 40.43 -11.64
N LYS A 634 -12.59 40.19 -10.41
CA LYS A 634 -14.01 40.08 -10.09
C LYS A 634 -14.78 41.34 -10.46
N ARG A 635 -14.22 42.54 -10.23
CA ARG A 635 -14.82 43.81 -10.65
C ARG A 635 -14.89 43.97 -12.17
N ARG A 636 -14.00 43.31 -12.92
CA ARG A 636 -14.06 43.21 -14.38
C ARG A 636 -15.05 42.17 -14.89
N GLY A 637 -15.74 41.44 -13.99
CA GLY A 637 -16.68 40.39 -14.34
C GLY A 637 -16.02 39.04 -14.63
N GLU A 638 -14.74 38.86 -14.26
CA GLU A 638 -14.05 37.59 -14.39
C GLU A 638 -14.50 36.63 -13.28
N VAL A 639 -14.52 35.32 -13.61
CA VAL A 639 -14.77 34.27 -12.63
C VAL A 639 -13.50 34.07 -11.82
N VAL A 640 -13.58 34.33 -10.53
CA VAL A 640 -12.45 34.15 -9.59
C VAL A 640 -12.79 33.06 -8.58
N ASP A 641 -11.76 32.37 -8.10
CA ASP A 641 -11.91 31.36 -7.07
C ASP A 641 -12.41 31.97 -5.75
N ALA A 642 -12.87 31.11 -4.84
CA ALA A 642 -13.05 31.50 -3.44
C ALA A 642 -11.69 31.90 -2.82
N PRO A 643 -11.65 32.83 -1.85
CA PRO A 643 -10.38 33.37 -1.35
C PRO A 643 -9.50 32.33 -0.67
N ASP A 644 -10.08 31.35 0.02
CA ASP A 644 -9.37 30.19 0.59
C ASP A 644 -8.72 29.33 -0.49
N ILE A 645 -9.43 29.05 -1.58
CA ILE A 645 -8.89 28.31 -2.73
C ILE A 645 -7.74 29.09 -3.38
N ALA A 646 -7.86 30.42 -3.53
CA ALA A 646 -6.79 31.26 -4.06
C ALA A 646 -5.53 31.21 -3.19
N LEU A 647 -5.69 31.25 -1.86
CA LEU A 647 -4.60 31.08 -0.90
C LEU A 647 -3.93 29.70 -0.99
N GLN A 648 -4.73 28.63 -1.09
CA GLN A 648 -4.23 27.26 -1.28
C GLN A 648 -3.46 27.13 -2.61
N LYS A 649 -3.99 27.67 -3.71
CA LYS A 649 -3.32 27.69 -5.02
C LYS A 649 -2.01 28.48 -4.98
N CYS A 650 -1.95 29.57 -4.21
CA CYS A 650 -0.70 30.28 -3.96
C CYS A 650 0.31 29.39 -3.21
N MET A 651 -0.08 28.69 -2.14
CA MET A 651 0.82 27.75 -1.44
C MET A 651 1.31 26.60 -2.34
N LEU A 652 0.47 26.13 -3.26
CA LEU A 652 0.84 25.12 -4.25
C LEU A 652 1.72 25.66 -5.40
N GLY A 653 1.96 26.98 -5.43
CA GLY A 653 2.69 27.65 -6.51
C GLY A 653 1.99 27.62 -7.86
N GLN A 654 0.67 27.47 -7.88
CA GLN A 654 -0.16 27.49 -9.08
C GLN A 654 -0.49 28.91 -9.55
N HIS A 655 -0.24 29.92 -8.71
CA HIS A 655 -0.40 31.33 -9.04
C HIS A 655 0.95 31.95 -9.46
N GLU A 656 0.96 32.85 -10.45
CA GLU A 656 2.18 33.49 -10.96
C GLU A 656 3.03 34.17 -9.87
N TYR A 657 2.39 34.94 -8.96
CA TYR A 657 3.05 35.60 -7.84
C TYR A 657 3.57 34.65 -6.74
N CYS A 658 3.23 33.36 -6.79
CA CYS A 658 3.63 32.37 -5.80
C CYS A 658 4.37 31.19 -6.44
N SER A 659 4.90 31.33 -7.66
CA SER A 659 5.54 30.23 -8.38
C SER A 659 6.74 29.62 -7.65
N SER A 660 7.39 30.36 -6.76
CA SER A 660 8.44 29.87 -5.87
C SER A 660 7.98 28.78 -4.88
N CYS A 661 6.66 28.66 -4.69
CA CYS A 661 6.04 27.67 -3.80
C CYS A 661 5.74 26.33 -4.45
N LYS A 662 5.98 26.19 -5.75
CA LYS A 662 5.70 24.96 -6.48
C LYS A 662 6.51 23.81 -5.89
N GLY A 663 5.83 22.74 -5.47
CA GLY A 663 6.44 21.57 -4.84
C GLY A 663 6.97 21.81 -3.41
N ASN A 664 6.68 22.96 -2.81
CA ASN A 664 7.24 23.40 -1.53
C ASN A 664 6.18 23.60 -0.44
N MET A 665 4.95 23.12 -0.68
CA MET A 665 3.89 23.14 0.32
C MET A 665 4.04 21.95 1.26
N VAL A 666 3.99 22.21 2.56
CA VAL A 666 3.98 21.16 3.58
C VAL A 666 2.58 20.99 4.12
N ILE A 667 2.16 19.74 4.36
CA ILE A 667 0.87 19.41 4.97
C ILE A 667 1.06 18.45 6.15
N SER A 668 0.14 18.50 7.12
CA SER A 668 0.06 17.45 8.13
C SER A 668 -0.54 16.17 7.54
N LYS A 669 -0.18 15.01 8.11
CA LYS A 669 -0.82 13.73 7.76
C LYS A 669 -2.34 13.74 7.92
N THR A 670 -2.81 14.40 8.98
CA THR A 670 -4.23 14.44 9.38
C THR A 670 -4.66 15.86 9.71
N LEU A 671 -5.96 16.13 9.64
CA LEU A 671 -6.58 17.36 10.12
C LEU A 671 -6.32 17.50 11.62
N LEU A 672 -5.61 18.57 11.99
CA LEU A 672 -5.24 18.88 13.37
C LEU A 672 -6.30 19.75 14.07
N GLN A 673 -7.30 20.20 13.31
CA GLN A 673 -8.44 20.98 13.77
C GLN A 673 -9.74 20.34 13.25
N GLY A 674 -10.81 20.45 14.03
CA GLY A 674 -12.15 20.03 13.62
C GLY A 674 -13.01 21.24 13.27
N HIS A 675 -13.93 21.12 12.31
CA HIS A 675 -14.82 22.20 11.92
C HIS A 675 -16.14 22.17 12.71
N LEU A 676 -16.45 23.24 13.45
CA LEU A 676 -17.72 23.37 14.21
C LEU A 676 -18.88 23.87 13.33
N GLY A 677 -18.59 24.71 12.32
CA GLY A 677 -19.57 25.42 11.47
C GLY A 677 -20.19 24.57 10.35
N HIS A 678 -20.44 23.28 10.59
CA HIS A 678 -20.71 22.21 9.63
C HIS A 678 -21.78 22.45 8.54
N ASP A 679 -22.63 23.48 8.62
CA ASP A 679 -23.82 23.59 7.76
C ASP A 679 -23.68 24.46 6.50
N ALA A 680 -22.60 25.23 6.35
CA ALA A 680 -22.44 26.11 5.18
C ALA A 680 -20.99 26.26 4.71
N SER A 681 -20.71 25.77 3.51
CA SER A 681 -19.52 26.16 2.76
C SER A 681 -19.74 27.53 2.12
N THR A 682 -18.68 28.34 2.06
CA THR A 682 -18.59 29.53 1.21
C THR A 682 -18.86 29.25 -0.27
N SER A 683 -18.70 27.99 -0.71
CA SER A 683 -19.01 27.52 -2.06
C SER A 683 -20.48 27.12 -2.31
N GLY A 684 -21.34 27.23 -1.28
CA GLY A 684 -22.77 26.91 -1.39
C GLY A 684 -23.13 25.43 -1.16
N GLY A 685 -22.15 24.57 -0.83
CA GLY A 685 -22.40 23.21 -0.36
C GLY A 685 -22.65 23.15 1.15
N SER A 686 -23.49 22.21 1.61
CA SER A 686 -23.61 21.84 3.03
C SER A 686 -22.68 20.65 3.33
N TYR A 687 -21.96 20.68 4.44
CA TYR A 687 -21.20 19.53 4.91
C TYR A 687 -22.00 18.76 5.95
N SER A 688 -21.76 17.46 6.10
CA SER A 688 -22.34 16.73 7.23
C SER A 688 -21.57 17.08 8.51
N PRO A 689 -22.21 17.08 9.70
CA PRO A 689 -21.51 17.26 10.98
C PRO A 689 -20.37 16.28 11.21
N SER A 690 -20.36 15.16 10.48
CA SER A 690 -19.33 14.13 10.53
C SER A 690 -18.14 14.37 9.59
N GLN A 691 -18.20 15.35 8.68
CA GLN A 691 -17.13 15.65 7.73
C GLN A 691 -16.07 16.58 8.34
N PHE A 692 -14.82 16.43 7.88
CA PHE A 692 -13.68 17.27 8.26
C PHE A 692 -13.44 17.34 9.78
N GLN A 693 -13.61 16.19 10.43
CA GLN A 693 -13.44 16.08 11.87
C GLN A 693 -11.98 15.83 12.23
N CYS A 694 -11.69 16.00 13.51
CA CYS A 694 -10.39 15.76 14.08
C CYS A 694 -9.79 14.41 13.68
N GLY A 695 -8.52 14.44 13.31
CA GLY A 695 -7.78 13.24 12.95
C GLY A 695 -8.20 12.64 11.61
N TRP A 696 -9.00 13.33 10.78
CA TRP A 696 -9.26 12.89 9.41
C TRP A 696 -8.02 13.01 8.54
N ARG A 697 -7.92 12.27 7.44
CA ARG A 697 -6.81 12.45 6.49
C ARG A 697 -6.87 13.86 5.87
N HIS A 698 -5.71 14.51 5.75
CA HIS A 698 -5.62 15.82 5.09
C HIS A 698 -6.01 15.70 3.60
N PRO A 699 -6.85 16.59 3.03
CA PRO A 699 -7.33 16.47 1.64
C PRO A 699 -6.22 16.45 0.58
N PHE A 700 -5.14 17.18 0.84
CA PHE A 700 -4.00 17.25 -0.09
C PHE A 700 -3.03 16.08 0.08
N ASN A 701 -3.29 15.18 1.02
CA ASN A 701 -2.47 14.02 1.23
C ASN A 701 -2.56 13.08 0.02
N GLY A 702 -1.49 13.04 -0.76
CA GLY A 702 -1.69 12.65 -2.15
C GLY A 702 -0.83 13.46 -3.09
N MET A 703 -0.88 14.77 -2.97
CA MET A 703 -0.44 15.70 -4.01
C MET A 703 1.08 15.64 -4.24
N TYR A 704 1.49 15.46 -5.49
CA TYR A 704 2.92 15.41 -5.86
C TYR A 704 3.64 16.73 -5.55
N ASP A 705 2.90 17.84 -5.56
CA ASP A 705 3.39 19.17 -5.18
C ASP A 705 3.36 19.42 -3.65
N THR A 706 3.11 18.40 -2.82
CA THR A 706 3.02 18.55 -1.36
C THR A 706 3.88 17.55 -0.61
N HIS A 707 4.49 18.01 0.49
CA HIS A 707 5.22 17.17 1.44
C HIS A 707 4.35 16.88 2.64
N THR A 708 4.26 15.62 3.06
CA THR A 708 3.41 15.21 4.19
C THR A 708 4.26 14.76 5.38
N PHE A 709 4.07 15.37 6.56
CA PHE A 709 4.79 15.01 7.79
C PHE A 709 3.90 14.57 8.94
#